data_AF-A0A3T1D0X5-F1
#
_entry.id   AF-A0A3T1D0X5-F1
#
_cell.length_a   1.000
_cell.length_b   1.000
_cell.length_c   1.000
_cell.angle_alpha   90.00
_cell.angle_beta   90.00
_cell.angle_gamma   90.00
#
_symmetry.space_group_name_H-M   'P 1'
#
loop_
_entity.id
_entity.type
_entity.pdbx_description
1 polymer ?
#
loop_
_entity_poly.entity_id
_entity_poly.type
_entity_poly.pdbx_seq_one_letter_code
_entity_poly.pdbx_strand_id
1 'polypeptide(L)'
;MKVTLKVKHIVTGGLSIGIVLCVLFLFVIPKLQVVNAQKNYEQGKGNGKANLLAIINHPPSESKKWELIRKYMIQTDPISIVHSFNVFVGPSSTMTQGSGSEVGSESWTWEEKLPYLEAYLSEGPTDGQFLVSAARQLAYYYSSEGRVDQALAAIALAEKRRVNKNNNELKLEQVKLYIDNNELDKAKQVLNEWSHQPVSHNVDINGEAVKLWMKILIQEGDPDRALEKVSQELDALRKTLADNKKLSPEMENPVPMALEQLTSLKANLENFINHNGHSTSTVSGTITKSDGTPMKRVGVYLRASKDVNRSVTEGEPYQTLTDAKGHYEFKGVLPGSYQLHLGLLFEQIDGWTWPTTNWDWIDVGQSQSLSENVVLKPLITIQSPINKQAITGDTMKFQWELVEGAAYYNLNVNLPMGNGTMGSTLQEYIRHNYLELPIEQLYDKSTGISFKDVGDTLVPDEATLLGFANPNSQFSWSVEAFDEQGRPISKSNGYRLNENTIGDLPFFYLKSRSLTEADQLLLDEKVDEALAAYKRSYSSNNQDRHSLRMIIRIYEAQASSSPKISSSEQAIPYIKEMVKLKSSGEYLYRLFHYYYEQKDWTQVNQYYKLISQENEGQVDSYTRSIYATALMNQSRLKEAAEQFDLAMREDRSHRFIGNYLAVVLHDTKTFDAAIQLASEYPERSFGESTPVWLDLIKGLESEAATFGVPEYFKELQEKLELYYNGDKKSIDSWAVTTKLTRMRNFIKSLFEVN
;
A
#
# COMPACT_ATOMS: atom_id res chain seq x y z
N MET A 1 21.93 45.74 68.26
CA MET A 1 20.65 46.34 67.84
C MET A 1 19.51 45.41 68.28
N LYS A 2 18.72 45.77 69.31
CA LYS A 2 17.60 44.95 69.81
C LYS A 2 16.34 45.35 69.04
N VAL A 3 15.83 44.48 68.17
CA VAL A 3 14.59 44.74 67.43
C VAL A 3 13.40 44.41 68.34
N THR A 4 12.65 45.42 68.75
CA THR A 4 11.40 45.25 69.52
C THR A 4 10.22 45.13 68.56
N LEU A 5 9.78 43.91 68.24
CA LEU A 5 8.58 43.69 67.45
C LEU A 5 7.34 43.84 68.34
N LYS A 6 6.42 44.75 67.98
CA LYS A 6 5.12 44.86 68.67
C LYS A 6 4.28 43.62 68.34
N VAL A 7 3.63 43.03 69.34
CA VAL A 7 2.80 41.81 69.22
C VAL A 7 1.82 41.87 68.05
N LYS A 8 1.23 43.05 67.77
CA LYS A 8 0.37 43.25 66.61
C LYS A 8 1.03 42.87 65.28
N HIS A 9 2.31 43.19 65.06
CA HIS A 9 3.03 42.85 63.83
C HIS A 9 3.36 41.36 63.72
N ILE A 10 3.51 40.66 64.85
CA ILE A 10 3.68 39.19 64.87
C ILE A 10 2.36 38.52 64.50
N VAL A 11 1.23 38.99 65.06
CA VAL A 11 -0.10 38.47 64.76
C VAL A 11 -0.48 38.75 63.29
N THR A 12 -0.26 39.97 62.80
CA THR A 12 -0.52 40.30 61.38
C THR A 12 0.41 39.50 60.46
N GLY A 13 1.70 39.38 60.80
CA GLY A 13 2.66 38.57 60.03
C GLY A 13 2.29 37.09 59.98
N GLY A 14 1.86 36.50 61.11
CA GLY A 14 1.39 35.12 61.17
C GLY A 14 0.12 34.88 60.36
N LEU A 15 -0.85 35.81 60.42
CA LEU A 15 -2.05 35.77 59.59
C LEU A 15 -1.72 35.91 58.09
N SER A 16 -0.81 36.82 57.73
CA SER A 16 -0.36 36.98 56.33
C SER A 16 0.33 35.71 55.82
N ILE A 17 1.22 35.10 56.61
CA ILE A 17 1.87 33.83 56.27
C ILE A 17 0.83 32.71 56.14
N GLY A 18 -0.13 32.64 57.07
CA GLY A 18 -1.23 31.67 57.01
C GLY A 18 -2.07 31.82 55.73
N ILE A 19 -2.44 33.05 55.36
CA ILE A 19 -3.17 33.34 54.13
C ILE A 19 -2.34 32.97 52.90
N VAL A 20 -1.05 33.32 52.87
CA VAL A 20 -0.15 32.96 51.75
C VAL A 20 -0.01 31.45 51.62
N LEU A 21 0.16 30.72 52.72
CA LEU A 21 0.21 29.25 52.71
C LEU A 21 -1.12 28.65 52.26
N CYS A 22 -2.25 29.15 52.75
CA CYS A 22 -3.57 28.72 52.27
C CYS A 22 -3.73 28.96 50.77
N VAL A 23 -3.32 30.13 50.26
CA VAL A 23 -3.37 30.41 48.82
C VAL A 23 -2.45 29.47 48.04
N LEU A 24 -1.26 29.20 48.57
CA LEU A 24 -0.25 28.37 47.93
C LEU A 24 -0.70 26.90 47.88
N PHE A 25 -1.25 26.36 48.96
CA PHE A 25 -1.75 24.98 49.03
C PHE A 25 -3.08 24.78 48.30
N LEU A 26 -4.01 25.75 48.34
CA LEU A 26 -5.34 25.60 47.75
C LEU A 26 -5.39 25.97 46.26
N PHE A 27 -4.51 26.87 45.78
CA PHE A 27 -4.59 27.37 44.40
C PHE A 27 -3.32 27.19 43.56
N VAL A 28 -2.13 27.32 44.16
CA VAL A 28 -0.86 27.32 43.39
C VAL A 28 -0.34 25.90 43.17
N ILE A 29 -0.22 25.10 44.23
CA ILE A 29 0.29 23.72 44.15
C ILE A 29 -0.56 22.84 43.21
N PRO A 30 -1.92 22.83 43.30
CA PRO A 30 -2.74 22.03 42.39
C PRO A 30 -2.53 22.39 40.92
N LYS A 31 -2.40 23.69 40.59
CA LYS A 31 -2.13 24.13 39.21
C LYS A 31 -0.77 23.67 38.69
N LEU A 32 0.26 23.74 39.53
CA LEU A 32 1.61 23.25 39.19
C LEU A 32 1.61 21.73 38.95
N GLN A 33 0.85 20.97 39.75
CA GLN A 33 0.70 19.53 39.55
C GLN A 33 0.07 19.21 38.19
N VAL A 34 -0.98 19.93 37.79
CA VAL A 34 -1.60 19.76 36.46
C VAL A 34 -0.59 20.03 35.34
N VAL A 35 0.09 21.17 35.37
CA VAL A 35 1.06 21.53 34.32
C VAL A 35 2.19 20.51 34.22
N ASN A 36 2.71 20.05 35.36
CA ASN A 36 3.77 19.04 35.39
C ASN A 36 3.30 17.70 34.84
N ALA A 37 2.07 17.25 35.16
CA ALA A 37 1.53 16.00 34.63
C ALA A 37 1.31 16.08 33.11
N GLN A 38 0.74 17.18 32.62
CA GLN A 38 0.56 17.42 31.18
C GLN A 38 1.90 17.38 30.44
N LYS A 39 2.90 18.12 30.96
CA LYS A 39 4.24 18.15 30.37
C LYS A 39 4.92 16.79 30.40
N ASN A 40 4.80 16.04 31.50
CA ASN A 40 5.40 14.71 31.60
C ASN A 40 4.76 13.71 30.63
N TYR A 41 3.44 13.79 30.44
CA TYR A 41 2.71 12.99 29.45
C TYR A 41 3.11 13.36 28.02
N GLU A 42 3.10 14.65 27.67
CA GLU A 42 3.46 15.16 26.34
C GLU A 42 4.93 14.87 25.98
N GLN A 43 5.80 14.70 26.97
CA GLN A 43 7.22 14.36 26.79
C GLN A 43 7.52 12.85 26.88
N GLY A 44 6.51 11.99 27.04
CA GLY A 44 6.72 10.53 27.13
C GLY A 44 7.50 10.07 28.35
N LYS A 45 7.49 10.85 29.43
CA LYS A 45 8.27 10.53 30.63
C LYS A 45 7.55 9.49 31.47
N GLY A 46 7.96 8.23 31.39
CA GLY A 46 7.62 7.13 32.32
C GLY A 46 6.22 7.22 32.96
N ASN A 47 6.12 7.80 34.16
CA ASN A 47 4.85 7.91 34.90
C ASN A 47 3.90 9.03 34.41
N GLY A 48 4.15 9.64 33.25
CA GLY A 48 3.38 10.78 32.71
C GLY A 48 1.90 10.45 32.55
N LYS A 49 1.58 9.28 31.97
CA LYS A 49 0.21 8.78 31.77
C LYS A 49 -0.52 8.55 33.09
N ALA A 50 0.09 7.82 34.02
CA ALA A 50 -0.49 7.56 35.35
C ALA A 50 -0.75 8.85 36.15
N ASN A 51 0.19 9.80 36.11
CA ASN A 51 0.05 11.09 36.78
C ASN A 51 -1.09 11.93 36.19
N LEU A 52 -1.21 11.95 34.85
CA LEU A 52 -2.29 12.66 34.19
C LEU A 52 -3.65 12.04 34.51
N LEU A 53 -3.75 10.71 34.52
CA LEU A 53 -4.96 9.98 34.90
C LEU A 53 -5.40 10.31 36.35
N ALA A 54 -4.45 10.34 37.28
CA ALA A 54 -4.73 10.69 38.68
C ALA A 54 -5.32 12.11 38.81
N ILE A 55 -4.83 13.07 38.01
CA ILE A 55 -5.34 14.45 38.00
C ILE A 55 -6.73 14.54 37.36
N ILE A 56 -7.01 13.74 36.34
CA ILE A 56 -8.35 13.68 35.75
C ILE A 56 -9.36 13.11 36.77
N ASN A 57 -8.97 12.10 37.55
CA ASN A 57 -9.80 11.50 38.59
C ASN A 57 -9.99 12.38 39.82
N HIS A 58 -8.99 13.21 40.15
CA HIS A 58 -9.03 14.13 41.27
C HIS A 58 -8.72 15.57 40.81
N PRO A 59 -9.64 16.19 40.04
CA PRO A 59 -9.38 17.46 39.39
C PRO A 59 -9.44 18.62 40.40
N PRO A 60 -8.66 19.70 40.19
CA PRO A 60 -8.74 20.89 41.04
C PRO A 60 -10.11 21.61 40.99
N SER A 61 -10.88 21.40 39.92
CA SER A 61 -12.23 21.90 39.75
C SER A 61 -12.98 21.11 38.68
N GLU A 62 -14.32 21.15 38.70
CA GLU A 62 -15.18 20.54 37.68
C GLU A 62 -14.87 21.07 36.27
N SER A 63 -14.66 22.38 36.10
CA SER A 63 -14.26 22.93 34.80
C SER A 63 -12.94 22.35 34.29
N LYS A 64 -11.97 22.12 35.18
CA LYS A 64 -10.67 21.55 34.79
C LYS A 64 -10.76 20.07 34.44
N LYS A 65 -11.65 19.32 35.11
CA LYS A 65 -11.97 17.93 34.77
C LYS A 65 -12.35 17.81 33.29
N TRP A 66 -13.34 18.59 32.86
CA TRP A 66 -13.85 18.56 31.50
C TRP A 66 -12.83 19.06 30.47
N GLU A 67 -12.03 20.07 30.81
CA GLU A 67 -10.93 20.54 29.95
C GLU A 67 -9.89 19.43 29.70
N LEU A 68 -9.50 18.69 30.75
CA LEU A 68 -8.53 17.60 30.60
C LEU A 68 -9.12 16.41 29.84
N ILE A 69 -10.38 16.06 30.08
CA ILE A 69 -11.09 15.02 29.32
C ILE A 69 -11.17 15.42 27.83
N ARG A 70 -11.52 16.66 27.52
CA ARG A 70 -11.53 17.17 26.13
C ARG A 70 -10.17 17.07 25.45
N LYS A 71 -9.10 17.41 26.17
CA LYS A 71 -7.75 17.45 25.60
C LYS A 71 -7.13 16.07 25.41
N TYR A 72 -7.38 15.14 26.34
CA TYR A 72 -6.63 13.87 26.39
C TYR A 72 -7.50 12.63 26.17
N MET A 73 -8.81 12.69 26.38
CA MET A 73 -9.70 11.52 26.28
C MET A 73 -10.65 11.60 25.07
N ILE A 74 -11.01 12.80 24.61
CA ILE A 74 -11.91 12.99 23.46
C ILE A 74 -11.10 13.43 22.25
N GLN A 75 -11.03 12.58 21.23
CA GLN A 75 -10.49 12.97 19.93
C GLN A 75 -11.50 13.87 19.19
N THR A 76 -11.06 15.03 18.72
CA THR A 76 -11.90 15.98 17.95
C THR A 76 -11.77 15.85 16.45
N ASP A 77 -10.74 15.17 15.97
CA ASP A 77 -10.61 14.80 14.56
C ASP A 77 -11.74 13.83 14.17
N PRO A 78 -12.04 13.69 12.86
CA PRO A 78 -13.07 12.78 12.40
C PRO A 78 -12.86 11.39 13.01
N ILE A 79 -13.87 10.90 13.73
CA ILE A 79 -13.85 9.55 14.28
C ILE A 79 -14.04 8.62 13.10
N SER A 80 -12.92 8.08 12.66
CA SER A 80 -12.81 7.28 11.47
C SER A 80 -12.06 6.01 11.81
N ILE A 81 -12.53 4.91 11.22
CA ILE A 81 -11.86 3.62 11.26
C ILE A 81 -10.39 3.82 10.82
N VAL A 82 -10.13 4.66 9.81
CA VAL A 82 -8.79 4.90 9.24
C VAL A 82 -7.84 5.66 10.18
N HIS A 83 -8.34 6.56 11.03
CA HIS A 83 -7.47 7.29 11.97
C HIS A 83 -7.28 6.54 13.31
N SER A 84 -7.89 5.36 13.44
CA SER A 84 -7.83 4.56 14.65
C SER A 84 -6.62 3.61 14.69
N PHE A 85 -5.82 3.54 13.63
CA PHE A 85 -4.76 2.55 13.47
C PHE A 85 -3.39 3.17 13.23
N ASN A 86 -2.34 2.50 13.73
CA ASN A 86 -0.96 2.93 13.56
C ASN A 86 -0.37 2.41 12.25
N VAL A 87 -0.79 1.22 11.83
CA VAL A 87 -0.24 0.51 10.68
C VAL A 87 -1.36 0.02 9.79
N PHE A 88 -1.20 0.22 8.49
CA PHE A 88 -2.00 -0.43 7.45
C PHE A 88 -1.14 -1.47 6.76
N VAL A 89 -1.58 -2.72 6.72
CA VAL A 89 -0.88 -3.81 6.05
C VAL A 89 -1.81 -4.40 4.99
N GLY A 90 -1.35 -4.51 3.76
CA GLY A 90 -2.04 -5.21 2.69
C GLY A 90 -1.07 -5.94 1.75
N PRO A 91 -1.60 -6.75 0.82
CA PRO A 91 -0.86 -7.40 -0.25
C PRO A 91 0.14 -6.48 -0.94
N SER A 92 -0.30 -5.29 -1.35
CA SER A 92 0.45 -4.37 -2.21
C SER A 92 1.19 -3.26 -1.49
N SER A 93 0.91 -3.02 -0.21
CA SER A 93 1.54 -1.93 0.54
C SER A 93 1.50 -2.16 2.04
N THR A 94 2.46 -1.54 2.74
CA THR A 94 2.40 -1.34 4.18
C THR A 94 2.66 0.13 4.46
N MET A 95 1.84 0.74 5.32
CA MET A 95 1.91 2.15 5.64
C MET A 95 1.83 2.34 7.15
N THR A 96 2.55 3.34 7.66
CA THR A 96 2.45 3.77 9.06
C THR A 96 1.82 5.15 9.13
N GLN A 97 0.79 5.33 9.95
CA GLN A 97 0.27 6.65 10.29
C GLN A 97 0.99 7.19 11.53
N GLY A 98 1.54 8.40 11.42
CA GLY A 98 2.22 9.11 12.50
C GLY A 98 3.28 10.07 11.95
N SER A 99 3.00 11.37 11.96
CA SER A 99 4.02 12.40 11.72
C SER A 99 4.99 12.42 12.90
N GLY A 100 6.28 12.64 12.63
CA GLY A 100 7.38 12.57 13.59
C GLY A 100 7.35 13.57 14.78
N SER A 101 6.21 14.16 15.10
CA SER A 101 6.02 15.10 16.22
C SER A 101 5.19 14.56 17.39
N GLU A 102 4.48 13.43 17.24
CA GLU A 102 3.61 12.86 18.31
C GLU A 102 4.09 11.52 18.86
N VAL A 103 5.33 11.12 18.57
CA VAL A 103 5.97 9.89 19.08
C VAL A 103 6.27 9.96 20.60
N GLY A 104 5.89 11.06 21.26
CA GLY A 104 6.15 11.30 22.68
C GLY A 104 5.16 10.67 23.64
N SER A 105 3.85 10.74 23.42
CA SER A 105 2.88 10.33 24.45
C SER A 105 2.32 8.93 24.23
N GLU A 106 2.33 8.08 25.27
CA GLU A 106 1.61 6.80 25.28
C GLU A 106 0.13 7.00 24.95
N SER A 107 -0.39 6.28 23.95
CA SER A 107 -1.80 6.34 23.58
C SER A 107 -2.70 5.78 24.70
N TRP A 108 -3.91 6.33 24.82
CA TRP A 108 -4.93 5.82 25.75
C TRP A 108 -5.65 4.62 25.14
N THR A 109 -5.78 3.54 25.90
CA THR A 109 -6.60 2.38 25.54
C THR A 109 -8.08 2.73 25.61
N TRP A 110 -8.93 1.95 24.93
CA TRP A 110 -10.38 2.15 25.00
C TRP A 110 -10.91 1.94 26.42
N GLU A 111 -10.36 0.98 27.13
CA GLU A 111 -10.73 0.63 28.50
C GLU A 111 -10.41 1.79 29.46
N GLU A 112 -9.32 2.54 29.21
CA GLU A 112 -8.99 3.76 29.94
C GLU A 112 -9.91 4.93 29.57
N LYS A 113 -10.24 5.11 28.29
CA LYS A 113 -11.06 6.24 27.81
C LYS A 113 -12.53 6.11 28.19
N LEU A 114 -13.08 4.89 28.17
CA LEU A 114 -14.52 4.61 28.22
C LEU A 114 -15.24 5.33 29.38
N PRO A 115 -14.78 5.25 30.65
CA PRO A 115 -15.47 5.90 31.77
C PRO A 115 -15.55 7.44 31.60
N TYR A 116 -14.52 8.04 30.99
CA TYR A 116 -14.47 9.49 30.78
C TYR A 116 -15.36 9.93 29.62
N LEU A 117 -15.46 9.11 28.56
CA LEU A 117 -16.37 9.37 27.45
C LEU A 117 -17.83 9.28 27.92
N GLU A 118 -18.18 8.26 28.70
CA GLU A 118 -19.52 8.11 29.30
C GLU A 118 -19.87 9.27 30.24
N ALA A 119 -18.94 9.65 31.12
CA ALA A 119 -19.10 10.78 32.02
C ALA A 119 -19.28 12.10 31.24
N TYR A 120 -18.51 12.31 30.16
CA TYR A 120 -18.64 13.51 29.34
C TYR A 120 -19.98 13.57 28.61
N LEU A 121 -20.42 12.45 28.03
CA LEU A 121 -21.69 12.36 27.32
C LEU A 121 -22.90 12.58 28.24
N SER A 122 -22.81 12.22 29.52
CA SER A 122 -23.89 12.36 30.50
C SER A 122 -23.89 13.70 31.24
N GLU A 123 -22.74 14.14 31.72
CA GLU A 123 -22.60 15.26 32.65
C GLU A 123 -21.74 16.41 32.08
N GLY A 124 -20.88 16.11 31.11
CA GLY A 124 -19.97 17.08 30.52
C GLY A 124 -20.68 18.24 29.82
N PRO A 125 -19.99 19.35 29.54
CA PRO A 125 -20.65 20.52 28.97
C PRO A 125 -21.25 20.26 27.57
N THR A 126 -22.35 20.94 27.26
CA THR A 126 -23.18 20.72 26.05
C THR A 126 -22.72 21.52 24.82
N ASP A 127 -21.61 22.25 24.93
CA ASP A 127 -21.04 23.10 23.89
C ASP A 127 -20.20 22.30 22.90
N GLY A 128 -20.50 22.49 21.61
CA GLY A 128 -19.55 22.27 20.52
C GLY A 128 -19.40 20.84 20.00
N GLN A 129 -18.22 20.61 19.41
CA GLN A 129 -17.83 19.38 18.70
C GLN A 129 -17.51 18.23 19.65
N PHE A 130 -17.04 18.51 20.88
CA PHE A 130 -16.62 17.49 21.83
C PHE A 130 -17.74 16.54 22.28
N LEU A 131 -18.98 17.04 22.44
CA LEU A 131 -20.12 16.19 22.78
C LEU A 131 -20.45 15.22 21.64
N VAL A 132 -20.42 15.72 20.40
CA VAL A 132 -20.59 14.91 19.18
C VAL A 132 -19.48 13.85 19.09
N SER A 133 -18.22 14.27 19.25
CA SER A 133 -17.08 13.37 19.24
C SER A 133 -17.12 12.29 20.34
N ALA A 134 -17.53 12.64 21.57
CA ALA A 134 -17.66 11.65 22.64
C ALA A 134 -18.75 10.62 22.30
N ALA A 135 -19.90 11.07 21.79
CA ALA A 135 -21.00 10.20 21.39
C ALA A 135 -20.62 9.26 20.24
N ARG A 136 -19.93 9.79 19.22
CA ARG A 136 -19.43 9.02 18.08
C ARG A 136 -18.38 7.97 18.51
N GLN A 137 -17.45 8.33 19.40
CA GLN A 137 -16.47 7.38 19.97
C GLN A 137 -17.14 6.27 20.77
N LEU A 138 -18.15 6.61 21.58
CA LEU A 138 -18.93 5.61 22.32
C LEU A 138 -19.74 4.72 21.39
N ALA A 139 -20.39 5.29 20.36
CA ALA A 139 -21.14 4.55 19.37
C ALA A 139 -20.25 3.55 18.63
N TYR A 140 -19.07 4.01 18.19
CA TYR A 140 -18.04 3.17 17.60
C TYR A 140 -17.63 2.03 18.53
N TYR A 141 -17.24 2.34 19.77
CA TYR A 141 -16.81 1.35 20.76
C TYR A 141 -17.92 0.30 21.01
N TYR A 142 -19.13 0.74 21.30
CA TYR A 142 -20.25 -0.15 21.58
C TYR A 142 -20.64 -1.00 20.38
N SER A 143 -20.66 -0.43 19.17
CA SER A 143 -20.92 -1.21 17.95
C SER A 143 -19.85 -2.28 17.72
N SER A 144 -18.57 -1.95 17.97
CA SER A 144 -17.46 -2.92 17.84
C SER A 144 -17.54 -4.08 18.84
N GLU A 145 -18.24 -3.90 19.96
CA GLU A 145 -18.53 -4.93 20.97
C GLU A 145 -19.90 -5.60 20.75
N GLY A 146 -20.58 -5.34 19.62
CA GLY A 146 -21.91 -5.88 19.31
C GLY A 146 -23.05 -5.28 20.14
N ARG A 147 -22.82 -4.16 20.85
CA ARG A 147 -23.75 -3.49 21.77
C ARG A 147 -24.48 -2.34 21.06
N VAL A 148 -25.14 -2.64 19.95
CA VAL A 148 -25.73 -1.65 19.02
C VAL A 148 -26.75 -0.74 19.70
N ASP A 149 -27.61 -1.28 20.58
CA ASP A 149 -28.59 -0.47 21.31
C ASP A 149 -27.92 0.63 22.16
N GLN A 150 -26.76 0.34 22.73
CA GLN A 150 -26.00 1.30 23.52
C GLN A 150 -25.27 2.31 22.63
N ALA A 151 -24.84 1.89 21.43
CA ALA A 151 -24.33 2.81 20.43
C ALA A 151 -25.39 3.83 20.00
N LEU A 152 -26.60 3.36 19.66
CA LEU A 152 -27.74 4.22 19.31
C LEU A 152 -28.17 5.10 20.49
N ALA A 153 -28.18 4.57 21.71
CA ALA A 153 -28.50 5.35 22.91
C ALA A 153 -27.49 6.48 23.16
N ALA A 154 -26.20 6.24 22.89
CA ALA A 154 -25.16 7.25 23.02
C ALA A 154 -25.39 8.42 22.04
N ILE A 155 -25.72 8.10 20.78
CA ILE A 155 -26.07 9.10 19.75
C ILE A 155 -27.30 9.89 20.19
N ALA A 156 -28.38 9.20 20.56
CA ALA A 156 -29.64 9.83 20.96
C ALA A 156 -29.49 10.76 22.19
N LEU A 157 -28.65 10.36 23.16
CA LEU A 157 -28.36 11.20 24.32
C LEU A 157 -27.63 12.48 23.93
N ALA A 158 -26.68 12.41 23.00
CA ALA A 158 -25.96 13.57 22.49
C ALA A 158 -26.90 14.54 21.77
N GLU A 159 -27.78 14.03 20.90
CA GLU A 159 -28.78 14.83 20.19
C GLU A 159 -29.72 15.56 21.15
N LYS A 160 -30.15 14.89 22.22
CA LYS A 160 -31.04 15.48 23.25
C LYS A 160 -30.36 16.59 24.05
N ARG A 161 -29.08 16.45 24.38
CA ARG A 161 -28.34 17.40 25.23
C ARG A 161 -27.83 18.62 24.46
N ARG A 162 -27.72 18.55 23.13
CA ARG A 162 -27.08 19.59 22.32
C ARG A 162 -27.94 20.83 22.17
N VAL A 163 -27.29 22.00 22.18
CA VAL A 163 -27.95 23.31 22.02
C VAL A 163 -28.14 23.69 20.53
N ASN A 164 -27.22 23.26 19.65
CA ASN A 164 -27.30 23.50 18.20
C ASN A 164 -28.09 22.35 17.51
N LYS A 165 -28.96 22.70 16.55
CA LYS A 165 -29.82 21.78 15.81
C LYS A 165 -29.14 21.09 14.60
N ASN A 166 -27.94 21.48 14.20
CA ASN A 166 -27.24 20.83 13.07
C ASN A 166 -26.64 19.48 13.50
N ASN A 167 -27.37 18.38 13.27
CA ASN A 167 -27.02 17.02 13.74
C ASN A 167 -26.51 16.09 12.64
N ASN A 168 -26.05 16.62 11.50
CA ASN A 168 -25.73 15.81 10.32
C ASN A 168 -24.70 14.70 10.60
N GLU A 169 -23.65 14.97 11.38
CA GLU A 169 -22.66 13.95 11.75
C GLU A 169 -23.25 12.81 12.61
N LEU A 170 -24.10 13.14 13.58
CA LEU A 170 -24.75 12.14 14.44
C LEU A 170 -25.74 11.29 13.64
N LYS A 171 -26.48 11.91 12.70
CA LYS A 171 -27.36 11.21 11.78
C LYS A 171 -26.60 10.27 10.84
N LEU A 172 -25.44 10.70 10.31
CA LEU A 172 -24.58 9.85 9.49
C LEU A 172 -24.16 8.59 10.24
N GLU A 173 -23.67 8.73 11.48
CA GLU A 173 -23.31 7.56 12.30
C GLU A 173 -24.52 6.68 12.61
N GLN A 174 -25.68 7.27 12.88
CA GLN A 174 -26.91 6.50 13.09
C GLN A 174 -27.30 5.67 11.86
N VAL A 175 -27.20 6.26 10.66
CA VAL A 175 -27.46 5.56 9.40
C VAL A 175 -26.48 4.41 9.19
N LYS A 176 -25.19 4.62 9.44
CA LYS A 176 -24.17 3.57 9.36
C LYS A 176 -24.51 2.40 10.29
N LEU A 177 -24.83 2.68 11.56
CA LEU A 177 -25.26 1.65 12.52
C LEU A 177 -26.48 0.87 12.03
N TYR A 178 -27.49 1.53 11.46
CA TYR A 178 -28.66 0.84 10.91
C TYR A 178 -28.31 -0.04 9.72
N ILE A 179 -27.48 0.45 8.79
CA ILE A 179 -27.06 -0.34 7.62
C ILE A 179 -26.27 -1.57 8.06
N ASP A 180 -25.30 -1.41 8.97
CA ASP A 180 -24.45 -2.50 9.42
C ASP A 180 -25.24 -3.57 10.20
N ASN A 181 -26.39 -3.19 10.79
CA ASN A 181 -27.33 -4.10 11.44
C ASN A 181 -28.50 -4.56 10.57
N ASN A 182 -28.43 -4.33 9.25
CA ASN A 182 -29.46 -4.73 8.28
C ASN A 182 -30.85 -4.10 8.56
N GLU A 183 -30.90 -2.94 9.21
CA GLU A 183 -32.11 -2.16 9.48
C GLU A 183 -32.32 -1.07 8.40
N LEU A 184 -32.32 -1.49 7.12
CA LEU A 184 -32.28 -0.59 5.96
C LEU A 184 -33.44 0.42 5.91
N ASP A 185 -34.64 0.03 6.35
CA ASP A 185 -35.80 0.93 6.40
C ASP A 185 -35.60 2.11 7.37
N LYS A 186 -34.99 1.84 8.54
CA LYS A 186 -34.66 2.91 9.51
C LYS A 186 -33.55 3.81 8.96
N ALA A 187 -32.55 3.22 8.29
CA ALA A 187 -31.48 3.98 7.63
C ALA A 187 -32.05 4.96 6.57
N LYS A 188 -32.94 4.48 5.70
CA LYS A 188 -33.63 5.31 4.70
C LYS A 188 -34.48 6.41 5.35
N GLN A 189 -35.18 6.10 6.44
CA GLN A 189 -35.99 7.10 7.15
C GLN A 189 -35.12 8.28 7.60
N VAL A 190 -33.98 8.01 8.25
CA VAL A 190 -33.07 9.07 8.72
C VAL A 190 -32.49 9.87 7.55
N LEU A 191 -32.10 9.21 6.45
CA LEU A 191 -31.59 9.88 5.25
C LEU A 191 -32.65 10.73 4.54
N ASN A 192 -33.90 10.28 4.47
CA ASN A 192 -35.02 11.04 3.91
C ASN A 192 -35.33 12.27 4.76
N GLU A 193 -35.36 12.15 6.09
CA GLU A 193 -35.55 13.31 6.98
C GLU A 193 -34.44 14.35 6.82
N TRP A 194 -33.26 13.93 6.38
CA TRP A 194 -32.13 14.80 6.11
C TRP A 194 -32.19 15.46 4.73
N SER A 195 -32.60 14.76 3.67
CA SER A 195 -32.69 15.32 2.31
C SER A 195 -33.68 16.49 2.17
N HIS A 196 -34.56 16.69 3.15
CA HIS A 196 -35.50 17.83 3.22
C HIS A 196 -34.90 19.09 3.88
N GLN A 197 -33.64 19.04 4.35
CA GLN A 197 -32.92 20.20 4.87
C GLN A 197 -32.14 20.90 3.75
N PRO A 198 -31.92 22.24 3.83
CA PRO A 198 -31.10 22.93 2.84
C PRO A 198 -29.74 22.25 2.72
N VAL A 199 -29.29 21.98 1.49
CA VAL A 199 -27.99 21.34 1.18
C VAL A 199 -26.93 21.98 2.06
N SER A 200 -26.30 21.17 2.93
CA SER A 200 -25.24 21.68 3.78
C SER A 200 -24.12 22.17 2.87
N HIS A 201 -23.48 23.30 3.18
CA HIS A 201 -22.32 23.80 2.41
C HIS A 201 -21.11 22.85 2.54
N ASN A 202 -21.21 21.80 3.38
CA ASN A 202 -20.19 20.79 3.55
C ASN A 202 -20.39 19.67 2.50
N VAL A 203 -19.60 19.78 1.43
CA VAL A 203 -19.57 18.85 0.29
C VAL A 203 -19.29 17.41 0.73
N ASP A 204 -18.41 17.21 1.71
CA ASP A 204 -17.97 15.87 2.13
C ASP A 204 -19.09 15.12 2.84
N ILE A 205 -19.81 15.80 3.73
CA ILE A 205 -20.97 15.25 4.44
C ILE A 205 -22.08 14.80 3.46
N ASN A 206 -22.34 15.59 2.42
CA ASN A 206 -23.34 15.22 1.41
C ASN A 206 -22.84 14.03 0.57
N GLY A 207 -21.56 14.01 0.19
CA GLY A 207 -20.96 12.87 -0.52
C GLY A 207 -21.09 11.55 0.26
N GLU A 208 -20.83 11.58 1.57
CA GLU A 208 -21.02 10.42 2.45
C GLU A 208 -22.49 9.94 2.50
N ALA A 209 -23.45 10.86 2.59
CA ALA A 209 -24.87 10.49 2.59
C ALA A 209 -25.28 9.75 1.30
N VAL A 210 -24.73 10.16 0.15
CA VAL A 210 -24.99 9.54 -1.15
C VAL A 210 -24.39 8.13 -1.22
N LYS A 211 -23.19 7.93 -0.66
CA LYS A 211 -22.60 6.59 -0.55
C LYS A 211 -23.46 5.65 0.30
N LEU A 212 -24.00 6.14 1.41
CA LEU A 212 -24.89 5.35 2.26
C LEU A 212 -26.22 5.01 1.56
N TRP A 213 -26.80 5.96 0.82
CA TRP A 213 -27.96 5.69 -0.05
C TRP A 213 -27.68 4.59 -1.07
N MET A 214 -26.54 4.69 -1.74
CA MET A 214 -26.10 3.69 -2.72
C MET A 214 -25.92 2.32 -2.04
N LYS A 215 -25.26 2.24 -0.87
CA LYS A 215 -25.09 0.98 -0.12
C LYS A 215 -26.45 0.34 0.20
N ILE A 216 -27.44 1.14 0.60
CA ILE A 216 -28.80 0.66 0.85
C ILE A 216 -29.44 0.11 -0.44
N LEU A 217 -29.46 0.89 -1.52
CA LEU A 217 -30.13 0.52 -2.77
C LEU A 217 -29.50 -0.72 -3.43
N ILE A 218 -28.18 -0.83 -3.36
CA ILE A 218 -27.44 -2.01 -3.83
C ILE A 218 -27.83 -3.26 -3.00
N GLN A 219 -27.95 -3.14 -1.68
CA GLN A 219 -28.36 -4.25 -0.82
C GLN A 219 -29.83 -4.65 -1.03
N GLU A 220 -30.68 -3.72 -1.47
CA GLU A 220 -32.07 -3.98 -1.85
C GLU A 220 -32.23 -4.57 -3.27
N GLY A 221 -31.13 -4.68 -4.03
CA GLY A 221 -31.15 -5.21 -5.40
C GLY A 221 -31.64 -4.21 -6.45
N ASP A 222 -31.54 -2.90 -6.19
CA ASP A 222 -31.95 -1.83 -7.10
C ASP A 222 -30.73 -0.96 -7.54
N PRO A 223 -29.79 -1.55 -8.31
CA PRO A 223 -28.57 -0.84 -8.74
C PRO A 223 -28.88 0.32 -9.70
N ASP A 224 -29.97 0.24 -10.46
CA ASP A 224 -30.38 1.31 -11.39
C ASP A 224 -30.74 2.59 -10.64
N ARG A 225 -31.53 2.51 -9.58
CA ARG A 225 -31.80 3.67 -8.72
C ARG A 225 -30.55 4.15 -7.99
N ALA A 226 -29.65 3.24 -7.60
CA ALA A 226 -28.37 3.62 -7.01
C ALA A 226 -27.54 4.47 -7.99
N LEU A 227 -27.46 4.05 -9.26
CA LEU A 227 -26.77 4.78 -10.32
C LEU A 227 -27.42 6.14 -10.59
N GLU A 228 -28.75 6.20 -10.65
CA GLU A 228 -29.49 7.46 -10.83
C GLU A 228 -29.16 8.45 -9.71
N LYS A 229 -29.22 8.00 -8.44
CA LYS A 229 -28.95 8.84 -7.28
C LYS A 229 -27.52 9.36 -7.24
N VAL A 230 -26.53 8.49 -7.51
CA VAL A 230 -25.11 8.89 -7.59
C VAL A 230 -24.88 9.89 -8.71
N SER A 231 -25.51 9.68 -9.88
CA SER A 231 -25.36 10.57 -11.04
C SER A 231 -25.94 11.97 -10.76
N GLN A 232 -27.14 12.05 -10.18
CA GLN A 232 -27.77 13.32 -9.81
C GLN A 232 -26.89 14.16 -8.86
N GLU A 233 -26.29 13.51 -7.87
CA GLU A 233 -25.49 14.19 -6.84
C GLU A 233 -24.10 14.57 -7.35
N LEU A 234 -23.50 13.75 -8.22
CA LEU A 234 -22.28 14.11 -8.95
C LEU A 234 -22.50 15.36 -9.81
N ASP A 235 -23.62 15.44 -10.52
CA ASP A 235 -23.95 16.59 -11.36
C ASP A 235 -24.21 17.85 -10.51
N ALA A 236 -24.92 17.71 -9.38
CA ALA A 236 -25.10 18.78 -8.42
C ALA A 236 -23.76 19.29 -7.87
N LEU A 237 -22.87 18.38 -7.48
CA LEU A 237 -21.55 18.71 -6.94
C LEU A 237 -20.66 19.42 -7.97
N ARG A 238 -20.62 18.91 -9.21
CA ARG A 238 -19.90 19.54 -10.32
C ARG A 238 -20.42 20.95 -10.60
N LYS A 239 -21.74 21.15 -10.53
CA LYS A 239 -22.36 22.46 -10.70
C LYS A 239 -21.95 23.42 -9.59
N THR A 240 -22.01 23.00 -8.32
CA THR A 240 -21.57 23.83 -7.18
C THR A 240 -20.09 24.21 -7.29
N LEU A 241 -19.22 23.28 -7.68
CA LEU A 241 -17.79 23.57 -7.90
C LEU A 241 -17.58 24.55 -9.05
N ALA A 242 -18.31 24.39 -10.17
CA ALA A 242 -18.25 25.31 -11.29
C ALA A 242 -18.71 26.73 -10.90
N ASP A 243 -19.76 26.85 -10.10
CA ASP A 243 -20.28 28.14 -9.64
C ASP A 243 -19.34 28.79 -8.61
N ASN A 244 -18.71 28.02 -7.71
CA ASN A 244 -17.68 28.50 -6.79
C ASN A 244 -16.42 28.99 -7.53
N LYS A 245 -16.00 28.29 -8.59
CA LYS A 245 -14.86 28.71 -9.44
C LYS A 245 -15.13 30.04 -10.14
N LYS A 246 -16.38 30.33 -10.52
CA LYS A 246 -16.76 31.65 -11.09
C LYS A 246 -16.68 32.77 -10.05
N LEU A 247 -16.98 32.47 -8.79
CA LEU A 247 -16.97 33.43 -7.68
C LEU A 247 -15.55 33.70 -7.14
N SER A 248 -14.60 32.78 -7.33
CA SER A 248 -13.21 32.92 -6.88
C SER A 248 -12.23 32.19 -7.80
N PRO A 249 -11.88 32.77 -8.96
CA PRO A 249 -11.03 32.13 -9.96
C PRO A 249 -9.56 31.97 -9.55
N GLU A 250 -9.10 32.72 -8.54
CA GLU A 250 -7.72 32.67 -8.02
C GLU A 250 -7.51 31.59 -6.94
N MET A 251 -8.59 30.99 -6.43
CA MET A 251 -8.48 29.84 -5.52
C MET A 251 -8.35 28.55 -6.34
N GLU A 252 -7.15 27.97 -6.31
CA GLU A 252 -6.92 26.59 -6.71
C GLU A 252 -7.61 25.68 -5.69
N ASN A 253 -8.91 25.45 -5.88
CA ASN A 253 -9.65 24.54 -5.02
C ASN A 253 -9.26 23.11 -5.40
N PRO A 254 -8.62 22.34 -4.49
CA PRO A 254 -8.37 20.93 -4.76
C PRO A 254 -9.70 20.24 -5.08
N VAL A 255 -9.68 19.33 -6.05
CA VAL A 255 -10.84 18.50 -6.36
C VAL A 255 -11.29 17.82 -5.07
N PRO A 256 -12.55 17.98 -4.63
CA PRO A 256 -13.00 17.31 -3.41
C PRO A 256 -12.85 15.80 -3.56
N MET A 257 -12.28 15.15 -2.56
CA MET A 257 -12.11 13.69 -2.49
C MET A 257 -13.45 12.95 -2.73
N ALA A 258 -14.56 13.53 -2.26
CA ALA A 258 -15.91 13.02 -2.52
C ALA A 258 -16.25 12.92 -4.02
N LEU A 259 -15.77 13.84 -4.87
CA LEU A 259 -16.03 13.83 -6.31
C LEU A 259 -15.33 12.65 -7.00
N GLU A 260 -14.07 12.39 -6.65
CA GLU A 260 -13.29 11.28 -7.20
C GLU A 260 -13.92 9.95 -6.79
N GLN A 261 -14.28 9.80 -5.52
CA GLN A 261 -14.90 8.60 -4.98
C GLN A 261 -16.27 8.31 -5.61
N LEU A 262 -17.13 9.33 -5.75
CA LEU A 262 -18.43 9.16 -6.40
C LEU A 262 -18.28 8.87 -7.90
N THR A 263 -17.29 9.45 -8.58
CA THR A 263 -17.02 9.15 -10.00
C THR A 263 -16.57 7.70 -10.18
N SER A 264 -15.65 7.27 -9.32
CA SER A 264 -15.16 5.89 -9.25
C SER A 264 -16.30 4.89 -9.01
N LEU A 265 -17.22 5.24 -8.10
CA LEU A 265 -18.39 4.44 -7.78
C LEU A 265 -19.39 4.37 -8.94
N LYS A 266 -19.68 5.49 -9.59
CA LYS A 266 -20.55 5.55 -10.77
C LYS A 266 -20.07 4.60 -11.86
N ALA A 267 -18.77 4.64 -12.18
CA ALA A 267 -18.18 3.75 -13.18
C ALA A 267 -18.33 2.27 -12.80
N ASN A 268 -18.14 1.92 -11.52
CA ASN A 268 -18.34 0.55 -11.04
C ASN A 268 -19.80 0.09 -11.16
N LEU A 269 -20.76 0.97 -10.84
CA LEU A 269 -22.19 0.69 -10.98
C LEU A 269 -22.61 0.55 -12.45
N GLU A 270 -22.13 1.43 -13.34
CA GLU A 270 -22.39 1.33 -14.78
C GLU A 270 -21.87 0.00 -15.33
N ASN A 271 -20.64 -0.38 -14.95
CA ASN A 271 -20.09 -1.68 -15.32
C ASN A 271 -20.93 -2.84 -14.78
N PHE A 272 -21.38 -2.78 -13.53
CA PHE A 272 -22.22 -3.83 -12.94
C PHE A 272 -23.55 -3.99 -13.70
N ILE A 273 -24.25 -2.89 -13.98
CA ILE A 273 -25.54 -2.89 -14.68
C ILE A 273 -25.38 -3.37 -16.12
N ASN A 274 -24.34 -2.90 -16.84
CA ASN A 274 -24.08 -3.29 -18.22
C ASN A 274 -23.81 -4.80 -18.40
N HIS A 275 -23.43 -5.49 -17.33
CA HIS A 275 -23.21 -6.94 -17.31
C HIS A 275 -24.39 -7.72 -16.71
N ASN A 276 -25.62 -7.16 -16.78
CA ASN A 276 -26.85 -7.73 -16.20
C ASN A 276 -26.72 -8.05 -14.70
N GLY A 277 -25.92 -7.28 -13.98
CA GLY A 277 -25.77 -7.42 -12.54
C GLY A 277 -27.02 -6.95 -11.81
N HIS A 278 -27.73 -7.89 -11.18
CA HIS A 278 -28.90 -7.58 -10.34
C HIS A 278 -28.73 -8.06 -8.89
N SER A 279 -27.62 -8.73 -8.60
CA SER A 279 -27.36 -9.36 -7.31
C SER A 279 -25.90 -9.17 -6.89
N THR A 280 -25.72 -8.81 -5.64
CA THR A 280 -24.41 -8.54 -5.04
C THR A 280 -23.90 -9.73 -4.27
N SER A 281 -22.62 -9.66 -3.90
CA SER A 281 -21.92 -10.70 -3.19
C SER A 281 -21.61 -10.29 -1.74
N THR A 282 -21.28 -11.28 -0.94
CA THR A 282 -20.80 -11.09 0.44
C THR A 282 -19.37 -11.61 0.53
N VAL A 283 -18.49 -10.84 1.17
CA VAL A 283 -17.13 -11.24 1.48
C VAL A 283 -16.97 -11.20 3.00
N SER A 284 -16.63 -12.32 3.61
CA SER A 284 -16.53 -12.44 5.07
C SER A 284 -15.28 -13.19 5.47
N GLY A 285 -14.93 -13.18 6.75
CA GLY A 285 -13.72 -13.84 7.19
C GLY A 285 -13.48 -13.76 8.68
N THR A 286 -12.31 -14.25 9.10
CA THR A 286 -11.79 -14.10 10.46
C THR A 286 -10.34 -13.65 10.43
N ILE A 287 -9.94 -12.87 11.43
CA ILE A 287 -8.54 -12.47 11.64
C ILE A 287 -8.08 -13.05 12.97
N THR A 288 -7.05 -13.88 12.88
CA THR A 288 -6.49 -14.59 14.04
C THR A 288 -4.97 -14.53 14.03
N LYS A 289 -4.35 -14.73 15.18
CA LYS A 289 -2.94 -15.11 15.27
C LYS A 289 -2.81 -16.62 15.11
N SER A 290 -1.65 -17.10 14.68
CA SER A 290 -1.42 -18.53 14.47
C SER A 290 -1.43 -19.37 15.76
N ASP A 291 -1.40 -18.73 16.92
CA ASP A 291 -1.63 -19.36 18.23
C ASP A 291 -3.13 -19.57 18.54
N GLY A 292 -4.03 -19.16 17.64
CA GLY A 292 -5.48 -19.27 17.77
C GLY A 292 -6.14 -18.04 18.38
N THR A 293 -5.39 -17.01 18.77
CA THR A 293 -5.96 -15.80 19.38
C THR A 293 -6.77 -15.00 18.35
N PRO A 294 -8.08 -14.76 18.56
CA PRO A 294 -8.87 -13.91 17.70
C PRO A 294 -8.48 -12.44 17.85
N MET A 295 -8.37 -11.72 16.73
CA MET A 295 -7.97 -10.32 16.72
C MET A 295 -9.20 -9.44 16.62
N LYS A 296 -9.64 -8.88 17.75
CA LYS A 296 -10.76 -7.94 17.83
C LYS A 296 -10.37 -6.51 17.42
N ARG A 297 -11.33 -5.73 16.93
CA ARG A 297 -11.18 -4.31 16.57
C ARG A 297 -10.05 -4.03 15.57
N VAL A 298 -9.79 -4.97 14.66
CA VAL A 298 -8.91 -4.77 13.51
C VAL A 298 -9.71 -4.08 12.42
N GLY A 299 -9.16 -3.03 11.81
CA GLY A 299 -9.75 -2.41 10.63
C GLY A 299 -9.61 -3.33 9.43
N VAL A 300 -10.69 -3.60 8.72
CA VAL A 300 -10.67 -4.45 7.53
C VAL A 300 -11.21 -3.66 6.36
N TYR A 301 -10.45 -3.60 5.26
CA TYR A 301 -10.77 -2.83 4.08
C TYR A 301 -10.70 -3.73 2.85
N LEU A 302 -11.77 -3.80 2.07
CA LEU A 302 -11.80 -4.52 0.80
C LEU A 302 -11.67 -3.51 -0.34
N ARG A 303 -10.48 -3.44 -0.95
CA ARG A 303 -10.08 -2.36 -1.87
C ARG A 303 -10.07 -2.85 -3.30
N ALA A 304 -10.73 -2.15 -4.22
CA ALA A 304 -10.74 -2.52 -5.62
C ALA A 304 -9.37 -2.29 -6.26
N SER A 305 -9.07 -2.98 -7.37
CA SER A 305 -7.76 -2.93 -8.04
C SER A 305 -7.24 -1.53 -8.39
N LYS A 306 -8.11 -0.62 -8.80
CA LYS A 306 -7.76 0.78 -9.08
C LYS A 306 -7.41 1.61 -7.84
N ASP A 307 -7.74 1.10 -6.66
CA ASP A 307 -7.63 1.82 -5.39
C ASP A 307 -6.42 1.35 -4.54
N VAL A 308 -5.82 0.19 -4.84
CA VAL A 308 -4.79 -0.40 -3.98
C VAL A 308 -3.46 0.36 -3.98
N ASN A 309 -3.19 1.18 -5.01
CA ASN A 309 -1.95 1.95 -5.17
C ASN A 309 -1.95 3.28 -4.40
N ARG A 310 -3.07 3.68 -3.79
CA ARG A 310 -3.15 4.86 -2.92
C ARG A 310 -3.23 4.47 -1.45
N SER A 311 -3.02 5.44 -0.58
CA SER A 311 -3.27 5.31 0.86
C SER A 311 -4.69 4.87 1.16
N VAL A 312 -4.89 4.11 2.24
CA VAL A 312 -6.22 3.84 2.78
C VAL A 312 -6.83 5.16 3.25
N THR A 313 -8.07 5.45 2.84
CA THR A 313 -8.77 6.72 3.15
C THR A 313 -10.14 6.48 3.78
N GLU A 314 -10.75 7.51 4.38
CA GLU A 314 -12.06 7.35 5.02
C GLU A 314 -13.17 6.92 4.07
N GLY A 315 -13.02 7.26 2.78
CA GLY A 315 -14.04 6.98 1.78
C GLY A 315 -13.89 5.66 1.05
N GLU A 316 -13.10 4.72 1.58
CA GLU A 316 -13.10 3.34 1.05
C GLU A 316 -14.54 2.77 1.15
N PRO A 317 -15.09 2.19 0.05
CA PRO A 317 -16.49 1.79 -0.02
C PRO A 317 -16.81 0.58 0.88
N TYR A 318 -15.83 -0.29 1.09
CA TYR A 318 -15.96 -1.50 1.90
C TYR A 318 -14.93 -1.44 3.03
N GLN A 319 -15.38 -1.01 4.20
CA GLN A 319 -14.58 -0.98 5.43
C GLN A 319 -15.43 -1.47 6.61
N THR A 320 -14.83 -2.23 7.52
CA THR A 320 -15.49 -2.74 8.73
C THR A 320 -14.45 -3.01 9.83
N LEU A 321 -14.92 -3.45 11.00
CA LEU A 321 -14.08 -3.91 12.09
C LEU A 321 -14.32 -5.37 12.38
N THR A 322 -13.29 -6.05 12.86
CA THR A 322 -13.48 -7.37 13.44
C THR A 322 -14.18 -7.32 14.80
N ASP A 323 -15.07 -8.28 15.03
CA ASP A 323 -15.74 -8.48 16.31
C ASP A 323 -14.83 -9.14 17.37
N ALA A 324 -15.39 -9.46 18.55
CA ALA A 324 -14.65 -10.13 19.64
C ALA A 324 -14.09 -11.52 19.27
N LYS A 325 -14.63 -12.17 18.24
CA LYS A 325 -14.15 -13.46 17.69
C LYS A 325 -13.23 -13.27 16.49
N GLY A 326 -12.89 -12.03 16.13
CA GLY A 326 -12.07 -11.70 14.98
C GLY A 326 -12.83 -11.75 13.65
N HIS A 327 -14.16 -11.89 13.66
CA HIS A 327 -14.97 -12.03 12.45
C HIS A 327 -15.27 -10.69 11.79
N TYR A 328 -15.26 -10.63 10.46
CA TYR A 328 -15.67 -9.49 9.66
C TYR A 328 -16.57 -9.90 8.50
N GLU A 329 -17.39 -8.96 8.02
CA GLU A 329 -18.30 -9.17 6.89
C GLU A 329 -18.51 -7.87 6.07
N PHE A 330 -18.47 -8.01 4.75
CA PHE A 330 -18.85 -7.01 3.76
C PHE A 330 -20.06 -7.51 2.97
N LYS A 331 -21.17 -6.77 2.99
CA LYS A 331 -22.37 -7.04 2.20
C LYS A 331 -22.50 -6.07 1.05
N GLY A 332 -23.15 -6.49 -0.03
CA GLY A 332 -23.39 -5.61 -1.17
C GLY A 332 -22.14 -5.40 -2.02
N VAL A 333 -21.20 -6.36 -2.00
CA VAL A 333 -19.94 -6.25 -2.74
C VAL A 333 -20.24 -6.42 -4.23
N LEU A 334 -19.93 -5.38 -4.99
CA LEU A 334 -20.02 -5.39 -6.45
C LEU A 334 -18.97 -6.35 -7.05
N PRO A 335 -19.27 -7.02 -8.18
CA PRO A 335 -18.30 -7.83 -8.88
C PRO A 335 -17.02 -7.05 -9.24
N GLY A 336 -15.88 -7.72 -9.16
CA GLY A 336 -14.56 -7.15 -9.45
C GLY A 336 -13.43 -7.84 -8.68
N SER A 337 -12.20 -7.39 -8.90
CA SER A 337 -11.01 -7.88 -8.20
C SER A 337 -10.61 -6.94 -7.06
N TYR A 338 -10.41 -7.52 -5.88
CA TYR A 338 -10.15 -6.78 -4.65
C TYR A 338 -8.91 -7.28 -3.91
N GLN A 339 -8.32 -6.42 -3.08
CA GLN A 339 -7.33 -6.80 -2.08
C GLN A 339 -7.82 -6.43 -0.69
N LEU A 340 -7.59 -7.31 0.27
CA LEU A 340 -7.86 -7.03 1.67
C LEU A 340 -6.71 -6.20 2.27
N HIS A 341 -7.01 -5.17 3.05
CA HIS A 341 -6.04 -4.44 3.84
C HIS A 341 -6.49 -4.42 5.30
N LEU A 342 -5.52 -4.45 6.22
CA LEU A 342 -5.74 -4.45 7.66
C LEU A 342 -5.24 -3.16 8.28
N GLY A 343 -6.08 -2.48 9.04
CA GLY A 343 -5.68 -1.43 9.98
C GLY A 343 -5.41 -2.05 11.36
N LEU A 344 -4.18 -1.89 11.85
CA LEU A 344 -3.67 -2.51 13.07
C LEU A 344 -3.06 -1.46 14.01
N LEU A 345 -3.27 -1.67 15.31
CA LEU A 345 -2.50 -1.01 16.36
C LEU A 345 -1.11 -1.64 16.47
N PHE A 346 -0.15 -0.89 16.97
CA PHE A 346 1.20 -1.40 17.20
C PHE A 346 1.22 -2.66 18.07
N GLU A 347 0.44 -2.69 19.16
CA GLU A 347 0.31 -3.87 20.03
C GLU A 347 -0.26 -5.12 19.34
N GLN A 348 -1.04 -4.93 18.27
CA GLN A 348 -1.65 -6.03 17.52
C GLN A 348 -0.66 -6.70 16.57
N ILE A 349 0.25 -5.91 15.97
CA ILE A 349 1.21 -6.37 14.94
C ILE A 349 2.62 -6.64 15.50
N ASP A 350 2.96 -6.15 16.69
CA ASP A 350 4.30 -6.30 17.27
C ASP A 350 4.73 -7.75 17.48
N GLY A 351 5.80 -8.17 16.79
CA GLY A 351 6.30 -9.55 16.75
C GLY A 351 5.58 -10.45 15.72
N TRP A 352 4.62 -9.91 14.98
CA TRP A 352 3.78 -10.65 14.03
C TRP A 352 3.87 -10.08 12.62
N THR A 353 3.51 -10.89 11.64
CA THR A 353 3.36 -10.51 10.23
C THR A 353 2.13 -11.16 9.65
N TRP A 354 1.46 -10.48 8.73
CA TRP A 354 0.54 -11.13 7.82
C TRP A 354 1.32 -11.59 6.58
N PRO A 355 1.51 -12.91 6.37
CA PRO A 355 2.15 -13.41 5.15
C PRO A 355 1.18 -13.28 3.98
N THR A 356 1.43 -12.29 3.13
CA THR A 356 0.66 -12.03 1.92
C THR A 356 1.60 -11.61 0.79
N THR A 357 1.20 -11.85 -0.45
CA THR A 357 1.92 -11.41 -1.65
C THR A 357 1.16 -10.29 -2.33
N ASN A 358 1.85 -9.45 -3.11
CA ASN A 358 1.23 -8.38 -3.92
C ASN A 358 0.11 -8.87 -4.86
N TRP A 359 -0.01 -10.19 -5.06
CA TRP A 359 -0.93 -10.82 -5.98
C TRP A 359 -2.07 -11.60 -5.30
N ASP A 360 -2.27 -11.41 -4.00
CA ASP A 360 -3.37 -12.02 -3.26
C ASP A 360 -4.66 -11.22 -3.53
N TRP A 361 -5.31 -11.56 -4.64
CA TRP A 361 -6.56 -10.95 -5.09
C TRP A 361 -7.78 -11.82 -4.74
N ILE A 362 -8.87 -11.16 -4.39
CA ILE A 362 -10.19 -11.73 -4.16
C ILE A 362 -11.06 -11.35 -5.35
N ASP A 363 -11.34 -12.32 -6.23
CA ASP A 363 -12.21 -12.12 -7.39
C ASP A 363 -13.67 -12.38 -6.99
N VAL A 364 -14.46 -11.32 -6.97
CA VAL A 364 -15.87 -11.34 -6.59
C VAL A 364 -16.72 -11.41 -7.85
N GLY A 365 -17.46 -12.51 -8.02
CA GLY A 365 -18.49 -12.66 -9.04
C GLY A 365 -19.86 -12.15 -8.57
N GLN A 366 -20.92 -12.43 -9.33
CA GLN A 366 -22.30 -12.12 -8.94
C GLN A 366 -22.86 -13.19 -7.98
N SER A 367 -23.66 -12.79 -6.99
CA SER A 367 -24.35 -13.69 -6.04
C SER A 367 -23.46 -14.69 -5.27
N GLN A 368 -22.21 -14.33 -4.99
CA GLN A 368 -21.28 -15.20 -4.28
C GLN A 368 -21.25 -14.89 -2.78
N SER A 369 -20.94 -15.90 -1.98
CA SER A 369 -20.52 -15.75 -0.59
C SER A 369 -19.11 -16.29 -0.48
N LEU A 370 -18.15 -15.39 -0.28
CA LEU A 370 -16.72 -15.70 -0.21
C LEU A 370 -16.25 -15.61 1.24
N SER A 371 -15.34 -16.52 1.62
CA SER A 371 -14.75 -16.58 2.96
C SER A 371 -13.23 -16.47 2.87
N GLU A 372 -12.70 -15.35 3.35
CA GLU A 372 -11.28 -15.00 3.31
C GLU A 372 -10.74 -14.89 4.74
N ASN A 373 -9.99 -15.89 5.19
CA ASN A 373 -9.45 -15.89 6.56
C ASN A 373 -8.01 -15.37 6.57
N VAL A 374 -7.70 -14.51 7.53
CA VAL A 374 -6.35 -13.98 7.75
C VAL A 374 -5.75 -14.57 9.02
N VAL A 375 -4.53 -15.08 8.89
CA VAL A 375 -3.75 -15.61 10.00
C VAL A 375 -2.42 -14.87 10.09
N LEU A 376 -2.21 -14.11 11.16
CA LEU A 376 -0.92 -13.52 11.48
C LEU A 376 0.03 -14.59 12.01
N LYS A 377 1.28 -14.54 11.58
CA LYS A 377 2.35 -15.49 11.92
C LYS A 377 3.46 -14.76 12.67
N PRO A 378 4.17 -15.43 13.60
CA PRO A 378 5.29 -14.81 14.30
C PRO A 378 6.42 -14.49 13.30
N LEU A 379 7.11 -13.37 13.52
CA LEU A 379 8.27 -12.99 12.72
C LEU A 379 9.42 -14.00 12.88
N ILE A 380 10.12 -14.29 11.79
CA ILE A 380 11.28 -15.19 11.80
C ILE A 380 12.41 -14.59 12.66
N THR A 381 13.02 -15.41 13.51
CA THR A 381 14.22 -15.06 14.27
C THR A 381 15.46 -15.19 13.39
N ILE A 382 16.22 -14.10 13.25
CA ILE A 382 17.51 -14.09 12.56
C ILE A 382 18.65 -14.45 13.53
N GLN A 383 19.76 -14.97 13.02
CA GLN A 383 20.89 -15.41 13.85
C GLN A 383 22.23 -14.80 13.42
N SER A 384 22.48 -14.62 12.12
CA SER A 384 23.73 -14.01 11.61
C SER A 384 23.56 -13.52 10.17
N PRO A 385 24.19 -12.41 9.76
CA PRO A 385 24.88 -11.44 10.62
C PRO A 385 23.89 -10.55 11.37
N ILE A 386 24.24 -10.16 12.60
CA ILE A 386 23.35 -9.39 13.49
C ILE A 386 24.08 -8.25 14.20
N ASN A 387 23.34 -7.28 14.73
CA ASN A 387 23.82 -6.25 15.65
C ASN A 387 25.06 -5.50 15.16
N LYS A 388 25.07 -5.14 13.87
CA LYS A 388 26.14 -4.38 13.20
C LYS A 388 27.48 -5.11 13.12
N GLN A 389 27.45 -6.42 13.04
CA GLN A 389 28.65 -7.24 12.84
C GLN A 389 29.46 -6.77 11.62
N ALA A 390 30.78 -6.67 11.76
CA ALA A 390 31.70 -6.36 10.68
C ALA A 390 32.22 -7.64 10.03
N ILE A 391 32.01 -7.77 8.71
CA ILE A 391 32.42 -8.93 7.92
C ILE A 391 33.70 -8.57 7.18
N THR A 392 34.80 -9.24 7.50
CA THR A 392 36.14 -8.96 6.93
C THR A 392 36.68 -10.09 6.05
N GLY A 393 36.03 -11.26 6.07
CA GLY A 393 36.39 -12.43 5.26
C GLY A 393 35.92 -12.32 3.81
N ASP A 394 36.34 -13.27 2.99
CA ASP A 394 35.93 -13.42 1.59
C ASP A 394 34.59 -14.15 1.43
N THR A 395 34.06 -14.75 2.51
CA THR A 395 32.75 -15.40 2.56
C THR A 395 31.78 -14.69 3.50
N MET A 396 30.49 -14.78 3.16
CA MET A 396 29.37 -14.29 3.95
C MET A 396 28.47 -15.47 4.30
N LYS A 397 28.03 -15.54 5.57
CA LYS A 397 27.05 -16.52 6.03
C LYS A 397 25.84 -15.83 6.65
N PHE A 398 24.69 -16.01 6.00
CA PHE A 398 23.37 -15.67 6.53
C PHE A 398 22.77 -16.90 7.22
N GLN A 399 22.12 -16.71 8.37
CA GLN A 399 21.52 -17.80 9.13
C GLN A 399 20.29 -17.31 9.92
N TRP A 400 19.24 -18.13 9.94
CA TRP A 400 17.98 -17.85 10.61
C TRP A 400 17.38 -19.13 11.22
N GLU A 401 16.32 -18.98 12.00
CA GLU A 401 15.57 -20.09 12.58
C GLU A 401 14.74 -20.83 11.51
N LEU A 402 14.67 -22.16 11.61
CA LEU A 402 13.84 -22.97 10.72
C LEU A 402 12.35 -22.69 10.99
N VAL A 403 11.60 -22.41 9.94
CA VAL A 403 10.15 -22.21 9.97
C VAL A 403 9.44 -23.52 9.64
N GLU A 404 8.52 -23.94 10.51
CA GLU A 404 7.70 -25.13 10.28
C GLU A 404 6.87 -25.01 8.99
N GLY A 405 6.90 -26.04 8.16
CA GLY A 405 6.21 -26.09 6.87
C GLY A 405 6.90 -25.35 5.72
N ALA A 406 8.04 -24.70 5.95
CA ALA A 406 8.79 -24.05 4.89
C ALA A 406 9.50 -25.06 3.99
N ALA A 407 9.19 -25.02 2.69
CA ALA A 407 9.89 -25.77 1.65
C ALA A 407 11.16 -25.04 1.19
N TYR A 408 11.12 -23.70 1.19
CA TYR A 408 12.25 -22.86 0.83
C TYR A 408 12.16 -21.45 1.43
N TYR A 409 13.24 -20.69 1.27
CA TYR A 409 13.36 -19.31 1.72
C TYR A 409 13.90 -18.41 0.60
N ASN A 410 13.47 -17.14 0.62
CA ASN A 410 14.08 -16.08 -0.16
C ASN A 410 14.82 -15.12 0.77
N LEU A 411 16.06 -14.78 0.42
CA LEU A 411 16.88 -13.86 1.20
C LEU A 411 16.98 -12.51 0.49
N ASN A 412 16.64 -11.45 1.21
CA ASN A 412 16.65 -10.08 0.74
C ASN A 412 17.77 -9.30 1.43
N VAL A 413 18.45 -8.43 0.69
CA VAL A 413 19.47 -7.51 1.20
C VAL A 413 19.09 -6.09 0.87
N ASN A 414 19.37 -5.16 1.79
CA ASN A 414 18.99 -3.77 1.65
C ASN A 414 20.18 -2.84 1.88
N LEU A 415 20.22 -1.78 1.08
CA LEU A 415 21.15 -0.67 1.23
C LEU A 415 20.43 0.58 1.76
N PRO A 416 21.12 1.43 2.53
CA PRO A 416 20.58 2.71 2.97
C PRO A 416 20.48 3.70 1.79
N MET A 417 19.44 4.52 1.78
CA MET A 417 19.19 5.57 0.77
C MET A 417 18.52 6.76 1.45
N GLY A 418 19.20 7.90 1.58
CA GLY A 418 18.63 9.10 2.23
C GLY A 418 17.95 8.77 3.57
N ASN A 419 16.61 8.92 3.62
CA ASN A 419 15.77 8.61 4.79
C ASN A 419 15.10 7.21 4.75
N GLY A 420 15.54 6.32 3.87
CA GLY A 420 14.96 4.99 3.67
C GLY A 420 15.99 3.93 3.31
N THR A 421 15.50 2.80 2.80
CA THR A 421 16.32 1.68 2.35
C THR A 421 15.81 1.17 1.03
N MET A 422 16.70 0.63 0.22
CA MET A 422 16.37 -0.02 -1.05
C MET A 422 16.81 -1.48 -0.99
N GLY A 423 15.85 -2.38 -1.21
CA GLY A 423 16.04 -3.82 -1.14
C GLY A 423 16.25 -4.46 -2.51
N SER A 424 16.87 -5.64 -2.50
CA SER A 424 16.96 -6.55 -3.64
C SER A 424 17.03 -7.99 -3.15
N THR A 425 16.46 -8.92 -3.91
CA THR A 425 16.55 -10.36 -3.60
C THR A 425 17.96 -10.85 -3.91
N LEU A 426 18.68 -11.32 -2.89
CA LEU A 426 20.01 -11.90 -3.05
C LEU A 426 19.92 -13.28 -3.70
N GLN A 427 19.04 -14.13 -3.16
CA GLN A 427 18.84 -15.49 -3.63
C GLN A 427 17.44 -16.00 -3.23
N GLU A 428 16.84 -16.79 -4.12
CA GLU A 428 15.55 -17.44 -3.94
C GLU A 428 15.71 -18.96 -3.78
N TYR A 429 14.64 -19.63 -3.36
CA TYR A 429 14.55 -21.10 -3.30
C TYR A 429 15.62 -21.77 -2.43
N ILE A 430 16.08 -21.10 -1.37
CA ILE A 430 17.06 -21.64 -0.42
C ILE A 430 16.35 -22.72 0.42
N ARG A 431 16.76 -23.98 0.31
CA ARG A 431 16.12 -25.12 1.02
C ARG A 431 16.62 -25.33 2.46
N HIS A 432 17.64 -24.59 2.86
CA HIS A 432 18.22 -24.62 4.20
C HIS A 432 17.91 -23.33 4.94
N ASN A 433 18.09 -23.32 6.26
CA ASN A 433 17.93 -22.12 7.10
C ASN A 433 19.22 -21.27 7.17
N TYR A 434 20.09 -21.41 6.18
CA TYR A 434 21.31 -20.63 6.04
C TYR A 434 21.69 -20.50 4.57
N LEU A 435 22.48 -19.48 4.27
CA LEU A 435 23.11 -19.28 2.97
C LEU A 435 24.55 -18.84 3.18
N GLU A 436 25.49 -19.56 2.55
CA GLU A 436 26.90 -19.20 2.56
C GLU A 436 27.37 -18.93 1.12
N LEU A 437 28.00 -17.77 0.90
CA LEU A 437 28.41 -17.35 -0.43
C LEU A 437 29.66 -16.46 -0.41
N PRO A 438 30.45 -16.44 -1.50
CA PRO A 438 31.56 -15.50 -1.65
C PRO A 438 31.05 -14.06 -1.67
N ILE A 439 31.74 -13.15 -0.97
CA ILE A 439 31.33 -11.73 -0.86
C ILE A 439 31.23 -11.03 -2.21
N GLU A 440 31.99 -11.48 -3.20
CA GLU A 440 31.92 -11.00 -4.57
C GLU A 440 30.49 -11.07 -5.15
N GLN A 441 29.68 -12.06 -4.76
CA GLN A 441 28.28 -12.11 -5.22
C GLN A 441 27.43 -10.97 -4.69
N LEU A 442 27.71 -10.44 -3.48
CA LEU A 442 27.04 -9.25 -2.95
C LEU A 442 27.45 -7.99 -3.72
N TYR A 443 28.73 -7.86 -4.04
CA TYR A 443 29.20 -6.77 -4.89
C TYR A 443 28.60 -6.84 -6.29
N ASP A 444 28.32 -8.06 -6.80
CA ASP A 444 27.62 -8.29 -8.06
C ASP A 444 26.15 -7.92 -8.07
N LYS A 445 25.50 -7.77 -6.92
CA LYS A 445 24.08 -7.44 -6.92
C LYS A 445 23.82 -6.04 -7.44
N SER A 446 23.08 -5.97 -8.54
CA SER A 446 22.44 -4.73 -8.91
C SER A 446 21.37 -4.37 -7.91
N THR A 447 21.32 -3.07 -7.67
CA THR A 447 20.34 -2.40 -6.84
C THR A 447 19.90 -1.17 -7.62
N GLY A 448 18.74 -0.61 -7.29
CA GLY A 448 18.36 0.65 -7.90
C GLY A 448 19.40 1.75 -7.63
N ILE A 449 19.28 2.83 -8.41
CA ILE A 449 20.11 4.02 -8.28
C ILE A 449 19.17 5.13 -7.83
N SER A 450 19.48 5.73 -6.68
CA SER A 450 18.77 6.91 -6.22
C SER A 450 19.37 8.15 -6.88
N PHE A 451 18.58 9.20 -6.99
CA PHE A 451 19.03 10.49 -7.51
C PHE A 451 18.69 11.59 -6.51
N LYS A 452 19.56 12.59 -6.44
CA LYS A 452 19.43 13.78 -5.61
C LYS A 452 19.22 14.98 -6.52
N ASP A 453 18.39 15.92 -6.07
CA ASP A 453 18.24 17.21 -6.71
C ASP A 453 19.41 18.12 -6.31
N VAL A 454 20.25 18.46 -7.29
CA VAL A 454 21.35 19.43 -7.12
C VAL A 454 21.07 20.58 -8.10
N GLY A 455 20.43 21.64 -7.59
CA GLY A 455 19.91 22.72 -8.43
C GLY A 455 18.81 22.21 -9.36
N ASP A 456 18.94 22.46 -10.67
CA ASP A 456 17.99 21.99 -11.70
C ASP A 456 18.38 20.63 -12.31
N THR A 457 19.35 19.92 -11.71
CA THR A 457 19.87 18.65 -12.23
C THR A 457 19.70 17.51 -11.23
N LEU A 458 19.21 16.37 -11.74
CA LEU A 458 19.20 15.10 -11.04
C LEU A 458 20.59 14.45 -11.14
N VAL A 459 21.26 14.32 -10.00
CA VAL A 459 22.58 13.69 -9.89
C VAL A 459 22.43 12.36 -9.15
N PRO A 460 23.05 11.26 -9.61
CA PRO A 460 22.94 9.98 -8.91
C PRO A 460 23.53 10.05 -7.49
N ASP A 461 22.88 9.41 -6.51
CA ASP A 461 23.42 9.25 -5.16
C ASP A 461 24.62 8.29 -5.17
N GLU A 462 25.79 8.82 -4.80
CA GLU A 462 27.09 8.17 -4.79
C GLU A 462 27.10 6.90 -3.93
N ALA A 463 26.37 6.92 -2.79
CA ALA A 463 26.27 5.77 -1.90
C ALA A 463 25.48 4.62 -2.56
N THR A 464 24.42 4.95 -3.31
CA THR A 464 23.66 3.96 -4.07
C THR A 464 24.38 3.51 -5.32
N LEU A 465 25.23 4.35 -5.94
CA LEU A 465 26.10 3.95 -7.05
C LEU A 465 27.15 2.93 -6.61
N LEU A 466 27.80 3.17 -5.48
CA LEU A 466 28.83 2.26 -4.95
C LEU A 466 28.21 0.97 -4.35
N GLY A 467 26.95 1.04 -3.90
CA GLY A 467 26.17 -0.11 -3.46
C GLY A 467 26.83 -0.89 -2.31
N PHE A 468 26.81 -2.22 -2.39
CA PHE A 468 27.44 -3.10 -1.40
C PHE A 468 28.97 -2.97 -1.35
N ALA A 469 29.59 -2.35 -2.35
CA ALA A 469 31.04 -2.16 -2.38
C ALA A 469 31.51 -1.01 -1.46
N ASN A 470 30.60 -0.26 -0.83
CA ASN A 470 30.94 0.79 0.14
C ASN A 470 31.18 0.19 1.54
N PRO A 471 32.43 0.14 2.04
CA PRO A 471 32.70 -0.45 3.34
C PRO A 471 32.18 0.39 4.51
N ASN A 472 31.82 1.65 4.29
CA ASN A 472 31.32 2.55 5.34
C ASN A 472 29.80 2.51 5.50
N SER A 473 29.08 1.86 4.58
CA SER A 473 27.63 1.71 4.64
C SER A 473 27.21 0.61 5.62
N GLN A 474 26.17 0.89 6.41
CA GLN A 474 25.47 -0.12 7.21
C GLN A 474 24.38 -0.75 6.34
N PHE A 475 24.49 -2.04 6.08
CA PHE A 475 23.51 -2.81 5.30
C PHE A 475 22.52 -3.51 6.22
N SER A 476 21.37 -3.91 5.69
CA SER A 476 20.44 -4.80 6.38
C SER A 476 20.01 -5.97 5.50
N TRP A 477 19.40 -6.98 6.11
CA TRP A 477 18.88 -8.14 5.37
C TRP A 477 17.60 -8.68 6.00
N SER A 478 16.87 -9.50 5.25
CA SER A 478 15.70 -10.20 5.75
C SER A 478 15.52 -11.52 5.02
N VAL A 479 14.68 -12.39 5.57
CA VAL A 479 14.32 -13.67 4.98
C VAL A 479 12.82 -13.84 4.98
N GLU A 480 12.31 -14.45 3.92
CA GLU A 480 10.91 -14.83 3.73
C GLU A 480 10.83 -16.34 3.53
N ALA A 481 9.90 -17.00 4.20
CA ALA A 481 9.70 -18.44 4.14
C ALA A 481 8.47 -18.78 3.28
N PHE A 482 8.56 -19.82 2.46
CA PHE A 482 7.52 -20.24 1.54
C PHE A 482 7.25 -21.74 1.64
N ASP A 483 6.00 -22.15 1.37
CA ASP A 483 5.60 -23.55 1.27
C ASP A 483 5.91 -24.15 -0.12
N GLU A 484 5.59 -25.43 -0.33
CA GLU A 484 5.83 -26.13 -1.60
C GLU A 484 5.05 -25.54 -2.78
N GLN A 485 3.96 -24.81 -2.51
CA GLN A 485 3.13 -24.14 -3.53
C GLN A 485 3.58 -22.68 -3.76
N GLY A 486 4.68 -22.25 -3.13
CA GLY A 486 5.20 -20.90 -3.22
C GLY A 486 4.35 -19.85 -2.52
N ARG A 487 3.54 -20.25 -1.53
CA ARG A 487 2.78 -19.31 -0.69
C ARG A 487 3.65 -18.87 0.49
N PRO A 488 3.65 -17.57 0.83
CA PRO A 488 4.43 -17.08 1.96
C PRO A 488 3.88 -17.65 3.28
N ILE A 489 4.78 -18.01 4.19
CA ILE A 489 4.48 -18.52 5.53
C ILE A 489 4.80 -17.46 6.59
N SER A 490 5.99 -16.87 6.53
CA SER A 490 6.40 -15.82 7.45
C SER A 490 7.61 -15.07 6.88
N LYS A 491 8.02 -14.00 7.55
CA LYS A 491 9.17 -13.18 7.19
C LYS A 491 9.87 -12.63 8.43
N SER A 492 11.13 -12.24 8.31
CA SER A 492 11.91 -11.69 9.42
C SER A 492 11.78 -10.16 9.56
N ASN A 493 11.43 -9.46 8.48
CA ASN A 493 11.19 -8.02 8.49
C ASN A 493 9.75 -7.70 8.92
N GLY A 494 9.60 -6.86 9.93
CA GLY A 494 8.30 -6.46 10.44
C GLY A 494 8.41 -5.58 11.68
N TYR A 495 7.29 -5.41 12.37
CA TYR A 495 7.20 -4.54 13.53
C TYR A 495 7.71 -5.26 14.78
N ARG A 496 8.79 -4.76 15.36
CA ARG A 496 9.36 -5.20 16.65
C ARG A 496 9.54 -3.96 17.52
N LEU A 497 8.53 -3.67 18.35
CA LEU A 497 8.30 -2.34 18.91
C LEU A 497 8.53 -2.25 20.43
N ASN A 498 8.81 -3.37 21.09
CA ASN A 498 9.08 -3.38 22.53
C ASN A 498 10.36 -4.18 22.87
N GLU A 499 10.85 -4.03 24.10
CA GLU A 499 12.10 -4.68 24.55
C GLU A 499 12.08 -6.21 24.44
N ASN A 500 10.91 -6.83 24.56
CA ASN A 500 10.75 -8.28 24.44
C ASN A 500 10.70 -8.76 22.98
N THR A 501 10.34 -7.88 22.03
CA THR A 501 10.17 -8.25 20.62
C THR A 501 11.31 -7.79 19.73
N ILE A 502 12.09 -6.78 20.13
CA ILE A 502 13.17 -6.18 19.32
C ILE A 502 14.20 -7.22 18.86
N GLY A 503 14.61 -8.12 19.75
CA GLY A 503 15.57 -9.18 19.46
C GLY A 503 16.87 -8.67 18.84
N ASP A 504 17.49 -9.51 18.03
CA ASP A 504 18.67 -9.17 17.25
C ASP A 504 18.30 -8.37 16.00
N LEU A 505 19.11 -7.35 15.68
CA LEU A 505 18.88 -6.48 14.54
C LEU A 505 19.64 -6.97 13.30
N PRO A 506 19.04 -6.97 12.09
CA PRO A 506 19.63 -7.54 10.87
C PRO A 506 20.69 -6.64 10.23
N PHE A 507 21.46 -5.89 11.01
CA PHE A 507 22.42 -4.93 10.48
C PHE A 507 23.84 -5.49 10.44
N PHE A 508 24.60 -5.14 9.40
CA PHE A 508 26.00 -5.53 9.24
C PHE A 508 26.81 -4.53 8.42
N TYR A 509 28.14 -4.66 8.46
CA TYR A 509 29.08 -3.90 7.63
C TYR A 509 29.94 -4.85 6.78
N LEU A 510 30.19 -4.50 5.52
CA LEU A 510 31.12 -5.22 4.65
C LEU A 510 32.50 -4.54 4.67
N LYS A 511 33.45 -5.11 5.40
CA LYS A 511 34.82 -4.58 5.59
C LYS A 511 35.90 -5.41 4.89
N SER A 512 35.53 -6.29 3.96
CA SER A 512 36.46 -7.17 3.24
C SER A 512 37.27 -6.45 2.14
N ARG A 513 36.91 -5.21 1.80
CA ARG A 513 37.66 -4.35 0.88
C ARG A 513 37.89 -2.96 1.46
N SER A 514 38.87 -2.25 0.90
CA SER A 514 39.08 -0.82 1.13
C SER A 514 38.63 -0.01 -0.09
N LEU A 515 38.31 1.27 0.13
CA LEU A 515 38.02 2.20 -0.95
C LEU A 515 39.27 2.38 -1.83
N THR A 516 39.08 2.30 -3.14
CA THR A 516 40.09 2.69 -4.13
C THR A 516 40.08 4.20 -4.33
N GLU A 517 41.10 4.74 -5.01
CA GLU A 517 41.13 6.15 -5.41
C GLU A 517 39.90 6.53 -6.26
N ALA A 518 39.49 5.64 -7.17
CA ALA A 518 38.30 5.84 -7.98
C ALA A 518 37.00 5.82 -7.15
N ASP A 519 36.92 4.98 -6.11
CA ASP A 519 35.77 5.00 -5.18
C ASP A 519 35.72 6.31 -4.39
N GLN A 520 36.88 6.83 -3.96
CA GLN A 520 36.93 8.10 -3.26
C GLN A 520 36.50 9.26 -4.15
N LEU A 521 36.96 9.30 -5.41
CA LEU A 521 36.50 10.28 -6.40
C LEU A 521 34.98 10.21 -6.60
N LEU A 522 34.42 9.00 -6.64
CA LEU A 522 32.98 8.82 -6.77
C LEU A 522 32.23 9.39 -5.55
N LEU A 523 32.69 9.09 -4.33
CA LEU A 523 32.10 9.57 -3.09
C LEU A 523 32.28 11.09 -2.89
N ASP A 524 33.30 11.69 -3.51
CA ASP A 524 33.53 13.13 -3.55
C ASP A 524 32.71 13.83 -4.66
N GLU A 525 31.69 13.17 -5.21
CA GLU A 525 30.78 13.66 -6.27
C GLU A 525 31.47 13.93 -7.63
N LYS A 526 32.69 13.42 -7.84
CA LYS A 526 33.47 13.59 -9.08
C LYS A 526 33.26 12.41 -10.05
N VAL A 527 32.02 12.21 -10.48
CA VAL A 527 31.59 11.02 -11.26
C VAL A 527 32.41 10.82 -12.54
N ASP A 528 32.70 11.88 -13.30
CA ASP A 528 33.46 11.77 -14.55
C ASP A 528 34.94 11.40 -14.32
N GLU A 529 35.55 11.98 -13.29
CA GLU A 529 36.93 11.65 -12.88
C GLU A 529 37.01 10.20 -12.37
N ALA A 530 36.02 9.78 -11.59
CA ALA A 530 35.90 8.40 -11.12
C ALA A 530 35.75 7.43 -12.29
N LEU A 531 34.88 7.70 -13.27
CA LEU A 531 34.71 6.87 -14.46
C LEU A 531 36.02 6.73 -15.25
N ALA A 532 36.76 7.83 -15.42
CA ALA A 532 38.06 7.81 -16.08
C ALA A 532 39.10 6.97 -15.29
N ALA A 533 39.09 7.08 -13.96
CA ALA A 533 39.95 6.29 -13.08
C ALA A 533 39.62 4.79 -13.15
N TYR A 534 38.34 4.39 -13.08
CA TYR A 534 37.94 2.99 -13.23
C TYR A 534 38.35 2.41 -14.58
N LYS A 535 38.15 3.16 -15.68
CA LYS A 535 38.59 2.70 -17.02
C LYS A 535 40.10 2.49 -17.09
N ARG A 536 40.89 3.36 -16.46
CA ARG A 536 42.35 3.21 -16.40
C ARG A 536 42.75 1.97 -15.60
N SER A 537 42.12 1.74 -14.44
CA SER A 537 42.34 0.55 -13.61
C SER A 537 42.02 -0.73 -14.36
N TYR A 538 40.84 -0.81 -15.01
CA TYR A 538 40.45 -1.97 -15.80
C TYR A 538 41.36 -2.19 -17.04
N SER A 539 41.78 -1.11 -17.72
CA SER A 539 42.73 -1.23 -18.83
C SER A 539 44.10 -1.75 -18.39
N SER A 540 44.48 -1.49 -17.14
CA SER A 540 45.74 -1.96 -16.54
C SER A 540 45.64 -3.39 -16.00
N ASN A 541 44.43 -3.82 -15.62
CA ASN A 541 44.13 -5.17 -15.17
C ASN A 541 42.74 -5.60 -15.69
N ASN A 542 42.72 -6.40 -16.75
CA ASN A 542 41.47 -6.88 -17.36
C ASN A 542 40.69 -7.89 -16.50
N GLN A 543 41.20 -8.27 -15.34
CA GLN A 543 40.51 -9.08 -14.33
C GLN A 543 39.93 -8.22 -13.19
N ASP A 544 40.08 -6.88 -13.23
CA ASP A 544 39.51 -5.98 -12.22
C ASP A 544 37.98 -5.86 -12.39
N ARG A 545 37.29 -6.81 -11.75
CA ARG A 545 35.83 -6.90 -11.74
C ARG A 545 35.16 -5.71 -11.06
N HIS A 546 35.79 -5.11 -10.05
CA HIS A 546 35.23 -3.95 -9.36
C HIS A 546 35.20 -2.74 -10.31
N SER A 547 36.33 -2.41 -10.95
CA SER A 547 36.36 -1.31 -11.90
C SER A 547 35.38 -1.52 -13.06
N LEU A 548 35.29 -2.75 -13.58
CA LEU A 548 34.34 -3.08 -14.64
C LEU A 548 32.88 -2.89 -14.21
N ARG A 549 32.52 -3.33 -13.01
CA ARG A 549 31.20 -3.13 -12.39
C ARG A 549 30.85 -1.65 -12.28
N MET A 550 31.79 -0.85 -11.80
CA MET A 550 31.57 0.59 -11.59
C MET A 550 31.41 1.35 -12.90
N ILE A 551 32.14 0.97 -13.95
CA ILE A 551 31.95 1.52 -15.30
C ILE A 551 30.52 1.26 -15.79
N ILE A 552 30.03 0.02 -15.64
CA ILE A 552 28.68 -0.36 -16.06
C ILE A 552 27.63 0.45 -15.29
N ARG A 553 27.71 0.50 -13.94
CA ARG A 553 26.74 1.24 -13.11
C ARG A 553 26.71 2.74 -13.41
N ILE A 554 27.87 3.37 -13.65
CA ILE A 554 27.91 4.80 -13.97
C ILE A 554 27.23 5.07 -15.32
N TYR A 555 27.48 4.26 -16.34
CA TYR A 555 26.83 4.43 -17.63
C TYR A 555 25.30 4.20 -17.56
N GLU A 556 24.85 3.29 -16.71
CA GLU A 556 23.42 3.07 -16.47
C GLU A 556 22.79 4.27 -15.77
N ALA A 557 23.45 4.83 -14.76
CA ALA A 557 22.99 6.04 -14.08
C ALA A 557 22.85 7.23 -15.03
N GLN A 558 23.84 7.42 -15.92
CA GLN A 558 23.84 8.47 -16.95
C GLN A 558 22.73 8.27 -17.98
N ALA A 559 22.42 7.02 -18.34
CA ALA A 559 21.32 6.71 -19.23
C ALA A 559 19.96 7.00 -18.58
N SER A 560 19.79 6.65 -17.30
CA SER A 560 18.57 6.89 -16.55
C SER A 560 18.29 8.37 -16.28
N SER A 561 19.32 9.23 -16.17
CA SER A 561 19.15 10.66 -15.91
C SER A 561 18.98 11.53 -17.16
N SER A 562 19.13 10.97 -18.38
CA SER A 562 19.15 11.76 -19.61
C SER A 562 18.09 11.32 -20.63
N PRO A 563 17.16 12.20 -21.03
CA PRO A 563 16.19 11.88 -22.09
C PRO A 563 16.84 11.69 -23.48
N LYS A 564 18.13 12.01 -23.64
CA LYS A 564 18.88 11.85 -24.88
C LYS A 564 19.68 10.53 -24.97
N ILE A 565 19.93 9.87 -23.83
CA ILE A 565 20.69 8.60 -23.79
C ILE A 565 19.66 7.47 -23.75
N SER A 566 19.11 7.16 -24.92
CA SER A 566 18.27 5.99 -25.12
C SER A 566 19.15 4.74 -25.00
N SER A 567 19.07 4.05 -23.86
CA SER A 567 19.80 2.83 -23.49
C SER A 567 21.27 3.02 -23.11
N SER A 568 21.75 2.16 -22.19
CA SER A 568 23.15 2.09 -21.76
C SER A 568 24.06 1.48 -22.84
N GLU A 569 23.95 1.90 -24.10
CA GLU A 569 24.73 1.37 -25.22
C GLU A 569 26.24 1.43 -24.94
N GLN A 570 26.67 2.49 -24.25
CA GLN A 570 28.06 2.64 -23.80
C GLN A 570 28.51 1.57 -22.78
N ALA A 571 27.58 1.01 -22.01
CA ALA A 571 27.85 -0.08 -21.06
C ALA A 571 27.95 -1.45 -21.75
N ILE A 572 27.29 -1.66 -22.90
CA ILE A 572 27.19 -2.97 -23.56
C ILE A 572 28.56 -3.65 -23.80
N PRO A 573 29.62 -2.96 -24.30
CA PRO A 573 30.94 -3.57 -24.42
C PRO A 573 31.49 -4.08 -23.08
N TYR A 574 31.28 -3.33 -22.01
CA TYR A 574 31.74 -3.69 -20.67
C TYR A 574 30.91 -4.82 -20.05
N ILE A 575 29.59 -4.86 -20.31
CA ILE A 575 28.72 -5.96 -19.89
C ILE A 575 29.15 -7.27 -20.57
N LYS A 576 29.51 -7.22 -21.87
CA LYS A 576 30.04 -8.40 -22.59
C LYS A 576 31.35 -8.90 -21.98
N GLU A 577 32.27 -8.01 -21.61
CA GLU A 577 33.48 -8.41 -20.89
C GLU A 577 33.17 -8.97 -19.50
N MET A 578 32.20 -8.40 -18.79
CA MET A 578 31.80 -8.88 -17.48
C MET A 578 31.25 -10.31 -17.54
N VAL A 579 30.41 -10.63 -18.54
CA VAL A 579 29.90 -11.99 -18.77
C VAL A 579 31.04 -13.00 -19.03
N LYS A 580 32.14 -12.57 -19.68
CA LYS A 580 33.32 -13.45 -19.88
C LYS A 580 34.07 -13.71 -18.58
N LEU A 581 34.17 -12.72 -17.70
CA LEU A 581 34.82 -12.87 -16.39
C LEU A 581 33.96 -13.65 -15.40
N LYS A 582 32.66 -13.37 -15.41
CA LYS A 582 31.65 -14.03 -14.58
C LYS A 582 30.31 -14.00 -15.29
N SER A 583 29.88 -15.18 -15.75
CA SER A 583 28.49 -15.38 -16.15
C SER A 583 27.59 -15.16 -14.93
N SER A 584 26.53 -14.39 -15.10
CA SER A 584 25.47 -14.24 -14.11
C SER A 584 24.18 -13.95 -14.85
N GLY A 585 23.05 -14.46 -14.32
CA GLY A 585 21.73 -14.26 -14.91
C GLY A 585 21.41 -12.78 -15.14
N GLU A 586 21.89 -11.89 -14.27
CA GLU A 586 21.65 -10.45 -14.37
C GLU A 586 22.31 -9.80 -15.60
N TYR A 587 23.61 -10.02 -15.81
CA TYR A 587 24.31 -9.47 -16.98
C TYR A 587 23.85 -10.12 -18.28
N LEU A 588 23.49 -11.41 -18.24
CA LEU A 588 22.89 -12.09 -19.39
C LEU A 588 21.52 -11.52 -19.75
N TYR A 589 20.67 -11.25 -18.74
CA TYR A 589 19.37 -10.61 -18.92
C TYR A 589 19.51 -9.21 -19.55
N ARG A 590 20.47 -8.39 -19.10
CA ARG A 590 20.74 -7.07 -19.71
C ARG A 590 21.08 -7.17 -21.19
N LEU A 591 21.90 -8.15 -21.59
CA LEU A 591 22.21 -8.37 -23.00
C LEU A 591 21.01 -8.90 -23.77
N PHE A 592 20.26 -9.86 -23.21
CA PHE A 592 19.01 -10.36 -23.78
C PHE A 592 18.02 -9.22 -24.07
N HIS A 593 17.76 -8.37 -23.07
CA HIS A 593 16.84 -7.24 -23.19
C HIS A 593 17.35 -6.19 -24.19
N TYR A 594 18.64 -5.84 -24.16
CA TYR A 594 19.23 -4.94 -25.14
C TYR A 594 18.99 -5.43 -26.58
N TYR A 595 19.26 -6.70 -26.86
CA TYR A 595 19.07 -7.27 -28.19
C TYR A 595 17.60 -7.45 -28.58
N TYR A 596 16.71 -7.63 -27.60
CA TYR A 596 15.26 -7.60 -27.81
C TYR A 596 14.79 -6.24 -28.33
N GLU A 597 15.22 -5.14 -27.70
CA GLU A 597 14.92 -3.77 -28.14
C GLU A 597 15.47 -3.48 -29.55
N GLN A 598 16.65 -4.01 -29.87
CA GLN A 598 17.24 -3.90 -31.21
C GLN A 598 16.60 -4.83 -32.25
N LYS A 599 15.68 -5.71 -31.84
CA LYS A 599 15.08 -6.76 -32.68
C LYS A 599 16.13 -7.71 -33.32
N ASP A 600 17.27 -7.90 -32.66
CA ASP A 600 18.27 -8.90 -33.07
C ASP A 600 17.90 -10.26 -32.50
N TRP A 601 16.97 -10.93 -33.18
CA TRP A 601 16.42 -12.20 -32.74
C TRP A 601 17.47 -13.31 -32.60
N THR A 602 18.57 -13.24 -33.34
CA THR A 602 19.66 -14.23 -33.22
C THR A 602 20.32 -14.11 -31.85
N GLN A 603 20.65 -12.88 -31.45
CA GLN A 603 21.24 -12.62 -30.14
C GLN A 603 20.24 -12.87 -29.00
N VAL A 604 18.96 -12.50 -29.18
CA VAL A 604 17.90 -12.80 -28.20
C VAL A 604 17.83 -14.30 -27.89
N ASN A 605 17.76 -15.14 -28.93
CA ASN A 605 17.74 -16.60 -28.77
C ASN A 605 19.02 -17.12 -28.09
N GLN A 606 20.19 -16.55 -28.42
CA GLN A 606 21.47 -16.92 -27.81
C GLN A 606 21.50 -16.61 -26.30
N TYR A 607 21.16 -15.38 -25.91
CA TYR A 607 21.23 -14.99 -24.50
C TYR A 607 20.13 -15.62 -23.66
N TYR A 608 18.92 -15.83 -24.20
CA TYR A 608 17.88 -16.60 -23.50
C TYR A 608 18.35 -18.02 -23.18
N LYS A 609 19.00 -18.69 -24.13
CA LYS A 609 19.60 -20.01 -23.91
C LYS A 609 20.66 -19.99 -22.81
N LEU A 610 21.51 -18.96 -22.78
CA LEU A 610 22.52 -18.81 -21.72
C LEU A 610 21.88 -18.57 -20.35
N ILE A 611 20.84 -17.73 -20.26
CA ILE A 611 20.08 -17.50 -19.02
C ILE A 611 19.48 -18.81 -18.51
N SER A 612 18.84 -19.57 -19.40
CA SER A 612 18.27 -20.88 -19.06
C SER A 612 19.34 -21.87 -18.59
N GLN A 613 20.53 -21.88 -19.19
CA GLN A 613 21.64 -22.75 -18.77
C GLN A 613 22.24 -22.36 -17.41
N GLU A 614 22.42 -21.06 -17.17
CA GLU A 614 22.96 -20.53 -15.90
C GLU A 614 22.05 -20.88 -14.72
N ASN A 615 20.74 -20.87 -14.93
CA ASN A 615 19.73 -21.11 -13.89
C ASN A 615 19.15 -22.53 -13.91
N GLU A 616 19.87 -23.52 -14.46
CA GLU A 616 19.43 -24.94 -14.49
C GLU A 616 18.02 -25.16 -15.11
N GLY A 617 17.65 -24.31 -16.07
CA GLY A 617 16.35 -24.34 -16.75
C GLY A 617 15.28 -23.44 -16.11
N GLN A 618 15.53 -22.87 -14.93
CA GLN A 618 14.60 -21.98 -14.24
C GLN A 618 14.76 -20.54 -14.73
N VAL A 619 13.81 -20.09 -15.55
CA VAL A 619 13.73 -18.72 -16.04
C VAL A 619 12.46 -18.11 -15.49
N ASP A 620 12.57 -16.91 -14.92
CA ASP A 620 11.44 -16.18 -14.36
C ASP A 620 10.39 -15.89 -15.44
N SER A 621 9.13 -15.78 -15.02
CA SER A 621 7.98 -15.64 -15.91
C SER A 621 8.01 -14.36 -16.76
N TYR A 622 8.66 -13.29 -16.27
CA TYR A 622 8.79 -12.04 -17.00
C TYR A 622 9.77 -12.19 -18.16
N THR A 623 10.99 -12.67 -17.90
CA THR A 623 11.99 -12.99 -18.94
C THR A 623 11.42 -13.98 -19.96
N ARG A 624 10.69 -14.99 -19.50
CA ARG A 624 10.02 -15.99 -20.35
C ARG A 624 8.98 -15.35 -21.28
N SER A 625 8.16 -14.43 -20.77
CA SER A 625 7.13 -13.75 -21.56
C SER A 625 7.72 -12.79 -22.61
N ILE A 626 8.82 -12.10 -22.30
CA ILE A 626 9.56 -11.31 -23.29
C ILE A 626 10.09 -12.22 -24.39
N TYR A 627 10.63 -13.40 -24.03
CA TYR A 627 11.10 -14.36 -25.02
C TYR A 627 9.95 -14.94 -25.88
N ALA A 628 8.81 -15.24 -25.26
CA ALA A 628 7.60 -15.66 -25.98
C ALA A 628 7.14 -14.60 -26.99
N THR A 629 7.19 -13.32 -26.59
CA THR A 629 6.92 -12.18 -27.47
C THR A 629 7.94 -12.08 -28.61
N ALA A 630 9.22 -12.32 -28.34
CA ALA A 630 10.26 -12.38 -29.37
C ALA A 630 10.03 -13.53 -30.36
N LEU A 631 9.58 -14.70 -29.90
CA LEU A 631 9.22 -15.83 -30.75
C LEU A 631 8.00 -15.51 -31.63
N MET A 632 7.01 -14.84 -31.06
CA MET A 632 5.83 -14.34 -31.78
C MET A 632 6.25 -13.39 -32.91
N ASN A 633 7.14 -12.43 -32.65
CA ASN A 633 7.70 -11.51 -33.65
C ASN A 633 8.56 -12.20 -34.73
N GLN A 634 8.98 -13.44 -34.49
CA GLN A 634 9.68 -14.30 -35.47
C GLN A 634 8.70 -15.23 -36.23
N SER A 635 7.38 -15.07 -36.05
CA SER A 635 6.33 -15.96 -36.54
C SER A 635 6.47 -17.41 -36.05
N ARG A 636 7.19 -17.65 -34.94
CA ARG A 636 7.34 -18.96 -34.29
C ARG A 636 6.22 -19.17 -33.27
N LEU A 637 4.98 -19.09 -33.76
CA LEU A 637 3.77 -18.95 -32.92
C LEU A 637 3.54 -20.13 -31.98
N LYS A 638 3.82 -21.37 -32.41
CA LYS A 638 3.67 -22.55 -31.55
C LYS A 638 4.62 -22.51 -30.35
N GLU A 639 5.88 -22.16 -30.58
CA GLU A 639 6.87 -22.05 -29.51
C GLU A 639 6.56 -20.86 -28.59
N ALA A 640 6.04 -19.75 -29.15
CA ALA A 640 5.56 -18.63 -28.37
C ALA A 640 4.41 -19.03 -27.44
N ALA A 641 3.41 -19.77 -27.94
CA ALA A 641 2.28 -20.27 -27.16
C ALA A 641 2.74 -21.17 -25.99
N GLU A 642 3.71 -22.06 -26.22
CA GLU A 642 4.27 -22.92 -25.18
C GLU A 642 4.99 -22.10 -24.09
N GLN A 643 5.76 -21.07 -24.46
CA GLN A 643 6.41 -20.20 -23.48
C GLN A 643 5.42 -19.31 -22.72
N PHE A 644 4.37 -18.81 -23.39
CA PHE A 644 3.31 -18.06 -22.71
C PHE A 644 2.52 -18.92 -21.73
N ASP A 645 2.13 -20.15 -22.08
CA ASP A 645 1.43 -21.07 -21.17
C ASP A 645 2.23 -21.32 -19.88
N LEU A 646 3.54 -21.58 -20.01
CA LEU A 646 4.43 -21.71 -18.86
C LEU A 646 4.51 -20.42 -18.05
N ALA A 647 4.62 -19.26 -18.71
CA ALA A 647 4.72 -17.99 -18.02
C ALA A 647 3.44 -17.60 -17.28
N MET A 648 2.25 -17.82 -17.87
CA MET A 648 0.96 -17.45 -17.27
C MET A 648 0.66 -18.23 -15.99
N ARG A 649 1.13 -19.48 -15.89
CA ARG A 649 0.99 -20.30 -14.66
C ARG A 649 1.83 -19.79 -13.49
N GLU A 650 2.90 -19.03 -13.79
CA GLU A 650 3.84 -18.50 -12.80
C GLU A 650 3.59 -17.00 -12.53
N ASP A 651 3.26 -16.22 -13.56
CA ASP A 651 3.02 -14.78 -13.49
C ASP A 651 1.60 -14.47 -13.02
N ARG A 652 1.44 -14.20 -11.72
CA ARG A 652 0.14 -13.82 -11.15
C ARG A 652 -0.42 -12.47 -11.61
N SER A 653 0.36 -11.66 -12.34
CA SER A 653 -0.12 -10.43 -12.98
C SER A 653 -0.79 -10.69 -14.32
N HIS A 654 -0.43 -11.80 -14.98
CA HIS A 654 -0.84 -12.14 -16.34
C HIS A 654 -0.65 -10.99 -17.35
N ARG A 655 0.35 -10.13 -17.15
CA ARG A 655 0.51 -8.88 -17.92
C ARG A 655 0.71 -9.09 -19.42
N PHE A 656 1.14 -10.28 -19.82
CA PHE A 656 1.35 -10.66 -21.22
C PHE A 656 0.20 -11.49 -21.81
N ILE A 657 -0.94 -11.63 -21.12
CA ILE A 657 -2.06 -12.45 -21.61
C ILE A 657 -2.57 -11.96 -22.96
N GLY A 658 -2.57 -10.65 -23.24
CA GLY A 658 -2.93 -10.10 -24.55
C GLY A 658 -2.14 -10.73 -25.71
N ASN A 659 -0.83 -10.85 -25.56
CA ASN A 659 0.05 -11.46 -26.57
C ASN A 659 -0.26 -12.95 -26.73
N TYR A 660 -0.54 -13.65 -25.64
CA TYR A 660 -0.91 -15.06 -25.71
C TYR A 660 -2.26 -15.25 -26.42
N LEU A 661 -3.25 -14.42 -26.13
CA LEU A 661 -4.55 -14.42 -26.80
C LEU A 661 -4.41 -14.14 -28.30
N ALA A 662 -3.55 -13.18 -28.69
CA ALA A 662 -3.25 -12.90 -30.09
C ALA A 662 -2.72 -14.16 -30.81
N VAL A 663 -1.75 -14.86 -30.22
CA VAL A 663 -1.19 -16.11 -30.76
C VAL A 663 -2.29 -17.17 -30.92
N VAL A 664 -3.13 -17.37 -29.92
CA VAL A 664 -4.18 -18.40 -29.92
C VAL A 664 -5.30 -18.09 -30.92
N LEU A 665 -5.74 -16.83 -31.02
CA LEU A 665 -6.71 -16.41 -32.02
C LEU A 665 -6.17 -16.60 -33.44
N HIS A 666 -4.89 -16.30 -33.65
CA HIS A 666 -4.24 -16.48 -34.93
C HIS A 666 -4.15 -17.96 -35.34
N ASP A 667 -3.80 -18.86 -34.42
CA ASP A 667 -3.60 -20.28 -34.71
C ASP A 667 -4.93 -21.06 -34.82
N THR A 668 -5.83 -20.90 -33.85
CA THR A 668 -7.05 -21.73 -33.75
C THR A 668 -8.18 -21.27 -34.66
N LYS A 669 -8.25 -19.97 -34.99
CA LYS A 669 -9.37 -19.35 -35.71
C LYS A 669 -10.73 -19.57 -35.02
N THR A 670 -10.73 -19.64 -33.70
CA THR A 670 -11.92 -19.77 -32.86
C THR A 670 -11.81 -18.84 -31.64
N PHE A 671 -12.94 -18.46 -31.07
CA PHE A 671 -12.94 -17.63 -29.85
C PHE A 671 -12.91 -18.48 -28.57
N ASP A 672 -13.34 -19.74 -28.60
CA ASP A 672 -13.51 -20.59 -27.41
C ASP A 672 -12.23 -20.67 -26.55
N ALA A 673 -11.09 -21.00 -27.16
CA ALA A 673 -9.81 -21.11 -26.46
C ALA A 673 -9.35 -19.76 -25.90
N ALA A 674 -9.56 -18.67 -26.65
CA ALA A 674 -9.21 -17.31 -26.20
C ALA A 674 -10.11 -16.84 -25.04
N ILE A 675 -11.40 -17.17 -25.07
CA ILE A 675 -12.35 -16.88 -23.98
C ILE A 675 -11.94 -17.65 -22.71
N GLN A 676 -11.61 -18.94 -22.86
CA GLN A 676 -11.15 -19.75 -21.72
C GLN A 676 -9.88 -19.15 -21.10
N LEU A 677 -8.86 -18.84 -21.91
CA LEU A 677 -7.62 -18.25 -21.43
C LEU A 677 -7.82 -16.89 -20.78
N ALA A 678 -8.61 -16.00 -21.39
CA ALA A 678 -8.89 -14.68 -20.83
C ALA A 678 -9.68 -14.75 -19.52
N SER A 679 -10.46 -15.81 -19.31
CA SER A 679 -11.15 -16.07 -18.05
C SER A 679 -10.24 -16.69 -16.98
N GLU A 680 -9.28 -17.53 -17.39
CA GLU A 680 -8.35 -18.21 -16.48
C GLU A 680 -7.23 -17.28 -16.00
N TYR A 681 -6.76 -16.39 -16.88
CA TYR A 681 -5.62 -15.49 -16.65
C TYR A 681 -6.03 -14.01 -16.80
N PRO A 682 -6.89 -13.47 -15.91
CA PRO A 682 -7.25 -12.06 -15.96
C PRO A 682 -6.01 -11.19 -15.70
N GLU A 683 -5.77 -10.18 -16.54
CA GLU A 683 -4.65 -9.25 -16.35
C GLU A 683 -4.88 -8.35 -15.13
N ARG A 684 -3.85 -8.23 -14.29
CA ARG A 684 -3.89 -7.48 -13.03
C ARG A 684 -2.73 -6.48 -12.99
N SER A 685 -3.06 -5.20 -12.82
CA SER A 685 -2.09 -4.11 -12.60
C SER A 685 -2.46 -3.28 -11.37
N PHE A 686 -1.48 -2.56 -10.85
CA PHE A 686 -1.65 -1.60 -9.77
C PHE A 686 -1.97 -0.22 -10.33
N GLY A 687 -3.14 0.32 -10.03
CA GLY A 687 -3.45 1.73 -10.25
C GLY A 687 -3.82 2.18 -11.67
N GLU A 688 -3.50 1.38 -12.70
CA GLU A 688 -3.92 1.65 -14.08
C GLU A 688 -5.12 0.77 -14.48
N SER A 689 -5.99 1.31 -15.32
CA SER A 689 -7.06 0.53 -15.94
C SER A 689 -6.43 -0.41 -16.97
N THR A 690 -6.31 -1.69 -16.63
CA THR A 690 -5.90 -2.71 -17.60
C THR A 690 -7.04 -3.05 -18.55
N PRO A 691 -6.75 -3.48 -19.78
CA PRO A 691 -7.76 -4.04 -20.67
C PRO A 691 -8.44 -5.25 -20.02
N VAL A 692 -9.78 -5.26 -20.01
CA VAL A 692 -10.53 -6.46 -19.63
C VAL A 692 -10.56 -7.40 -20.85
N TRP A 693 -9.52 -8.23 -20.97
CA TRP A 693 -9.33 -9.09 -22.15
C TRP A 693 -10.54 -9.97 -22.46
N LEU A 694 -11.21 -10.51 -21.44
CA LEU A 694 -12.40 -11.33 -21.64
C LEU A 694 -13.52 -10.57 -22.37
N ASP A 695 -13.72 -9.29 -22.04
CA ASP A 695 -14.71 -8.43 -22.69
C ASP A 695 -14.30 -8.07 -24.11
N LEU A 696 -13.00 -7.86 -24.35
CA LEU A 696 -12.48 -7.64 -25.69
C LEU A 696 -12.73 -8.85 -26.57
N ILE A 697 -12.41 -10.07 -26.11
CA ILE A 697 -12.61 -11.31 -26.88
C ILE A 697 -14.10 -11.58 -27.14
N LYS A 698 -14.98 -11.46 -26.14
CA LYS A 698 -16.43 -11.56 -26.34
C LYS A 698 -16.96 -10.49 -27.30
N GLY A 699 -16.37 -9.30 -27.26
CA GLY A 699 -16.62 -8.24 -28.24
C GLY A 699 -16.27 -8.65 -29.66
N LEU A 700 -15.12 -9.29 -29.88
CA LEU A 700 -14.73 -9.84 -31.19
C LEU A 700 -15.72 -10.89 -31.66
N GLU A 701 -16.12 -11.82 -30.79
CA GLU A 701 -17.07 -12.89 -31.12
C GLU A 701 -18.42 -12.31 -31.57
N SER A 702 -18.96 -11.34 -30.83
CA SER A 702 -20.22 -10.68 -31.18
C SER A 702 -20.13 -9.89 -32.49
N GLU A 703 -19.01 -9.20 -32.73
CA GLU A 703 -18.78 -8.48 -34.00
C GLU A 703 -18.64 -9.47 -35.17
N ALA A 704 -17.88 -10.55 -35.01
CA ALA A 704 -17.71 -11.59 -36.02
C ALA A 704 -19.03 -12.24 -36.45
N ALA A 705 -19.95 -12.46 -35.48
CA ALA A 705 -21.30 -12.97 -35.78
C ALA A 705 -22.12 -12.04 -36.68
N THR A 706 -21.83 -10.73 -36.67
CA THR A 706 -22.50 -9.73 -37.50
C THR A 706 -21.89 -9.62 -38.91
N PHE A 707 -20.57 -9.78 -39.03
CA PHE A 707 -19.82 -9.54 -40.27
C PHE A 707 -19.45 -10.80 -41.07
N GLY A 708 -19.67 -11.99 -40.49
CA GLY A 708 -19.29 -13.28 -41.09
C GLY A 708 -17.96 -13.77 -40.53
N VAL A 709 -17.99 -14.93 -39.88
CA VAL A 709 -16.85 -15.47 -39.11
C VAL A 709 -15.60 -15.72 -39.98
N PRO A 710 -15.67 -16.37 -41.17
CA PRO A 710 -14.47 -16.66 -41.95
C PRO A 710 -13.74 -15.40 -42.45
N GLU A 711 -14.47 -14.43 -42.99
CA GLU A 711 -13.94 -13.17 -43.48
C GLU A 711 -13.37 -12.33 -42.33
N TYR A 712 -14.06 -12.33 -41.19
CA TYR A 712 -13.60 -11.63 -39.98
C TYR A 712 -12.27 -12.19 -39.46
N PHE A 713 -12.14 -13.52 -39.37
CA PHE A 713 -10.87 -14.13 -38.95
C PHE A 713 -9.75 -13.88 -39.94
N LYS A 714 -10.03 -13.83 -41.25
CA LYS A 714 -9.02 -13.46 -42.25
C LYS A 714 -8.49 -12.05 -41.99
N GLU A 715 -9.37 -11.07 -41.81
CA GLU A 715 -8.95 -9.70 -41.50
C GLU A 715 -8.22 -9.62 -40.16
N LEU A 716 -8.72 -10.31 -39.12
CA LEU A 716 -8.07 -10.38 -37.80
C LEU A 716 -6.64 -10.91 -37.91
N GLN A 717 -6.43 -12.02 -38.63
CA GLN A 717 -5.09 -12.59 -38.85
C GLN A 717 -4.16 -11.60 -39.55
N GLU A 718 -4.64 -10.95 -40.61
CA GLU A 718 -3.85 -9.92 -41.31
C GLU A 718 -3.42 -8.79 -40.36
N LYS A 719 -4.27 -8.37 -39.40
CA LYS A 719 -3.89 -7.33 -38.43
C LYS A 719 -2.98 -7.83 -37.33
N LEU A 720 -3.15 -9.08 -36.89
CA LEU A 720 -2.23 -9.73 -35.95
C LEU A 720 -0.83 -9.89 -36.56
N GLU A 721 -0.71 -10.24 -37.83
CA GLU A 721 0.58 -10.28 -38.53
C GLU A 721 1.26 -8.90 -38.60
N LEU A 722 0.50 -7.82 -38.84
CA LEU A 722 1.04 -6.46 -38.77
C LEU A 722 1.52 -6.12 -37.35
N TYR A 723 0.80 -6.56 -36.33
CA TYR A 723 1.18 -6.39 -34.92
C TYR A 723 2.48 -7.13 -34.59
N TYR A 724 2.62 -8.41 -34.98
CA TYR A 724 3.83 -9.20 -34.78
C TYR A 724 5.06 -8.60 -35.47
N ASN A 725 4.86 -7.96 -36.63
CA ASN A 725 5.93 -7.25 -37.34
C ASN A 725 6.24 -5.86 -36.74
N GLY A 726 5.45 -5.39 -35.76
CA GLY A 726 5.57 -4.07 -35.17
C GLY A 726 5.20 -2.93 -36.13
N ASP A 727 4.38 -3.20 -37.16
CA ASP A 727 3.94 -2.20 -38.14
C ASP A 727 2.77 -1.35 -37.60
N LYS A 728 3.07 -0.57 -36.56
CA LYS A 728 2.11 0.32 -35.90
C LYS A 728 1.50 1.34 -36.87
N LYS A 729 2.26 1.81 -37.87
CA LYS A 729 1.78 2.80 -38.84
C LYS A 729 0.66 2.27 -39.72
N SER A 730 0.79 1.03 -40.21
CA SER A 730 -0.27 0.39 -41.00
C SER A 730 -1.51 0.13 -40.15
N ILE A 731 -1.33 -0.27 -38.89
CA ILE A 731 -2.45 -0.47 -37.95
C ILE A 731 -3.16 0.85 -37.63
N ASP A 732 -2.43 1.93 -37.36
CA ASP A 732 -3.02 3.25 -37.11
C ASP A 732 -3.83 3.76 -38.31
N SER A 733 -3.33 3.52 -39.53
CA SER A 733 -4.03 3.89 -40.77
C SER A 733 -5.32 3.08 -40.96
N TRP A 734 -5.27 1.76 -40.69
CA TRP A 734 -6.46 0.90 -40.73
C TRP A 734 -7.48 1.29 -39.65
N ALA A 735 -7.02 1.58 -38.43
CA ALA A 735 -7.88 1.90 -37.28
C ALA A 735 -8.75 3.15 -37.49
N VAL A 736 -8.32 4.10 -38.32
CA VAL A 736 -9.08 5.31 -38.68
C VAL A 736 -10.23 5.00 -39.64
N THR A 737 -10.08 4.00 -40.50
CA THR A 737 -11.00 3.74 -41.63
C THR A 737 -11.92 2.54 -41.41
N THR A 738 -11.56 1.63 -40.50
CA THR A 738 -12.34 0.41 -40.25
C THR A 738 -13.67 0.67 -39.56
N LYS A 739 -14.68 -0.15 -39.91
CA LYS A 739 -15.96 -0.24 -39.20
C LYS A 739 -15.96 -1.28 -38.08
N LEU A 740 -14.92 -2.13 -38.02
CA LEU A 740 -14.74 -3.20 -37.04
C LEU A 740 -14.22 -2.60 -35.73
N THR A 741 -15.13 -2.04 -34.94
CA THR A 741 -14.82 -1.29 -33.73
C THR A 741 -14.27 -2.19 -32.63
N ARG A 742 -14.79 -3.42 -32.50
CA ARG A 742 -14.30 -4.38 -31.49
C ARG A 742 -12.91 -4.89 -31.87
N MET A 743 -12.69 -5.24 -33.14
CA MET A 743 -11.36 -5.61 -33.65
C MET A 743 -10.34 -4.49 -33.42
N ARG A 744 -10.71 -3.25 -33.77
CA ARG A 744 -9.84 -2.09 -33.56
C ARG A 744 -9.43 -1.92 -32.10
N ASN A 745 -10.38 -2.05 -31.17
CA ASN A 745 -10.10 -1.87 -29.74
C ASN A 745 -9.18 -2.98 -29.22
N PHE A 746 -9.41 -4.23 -29.62
CA PHE A 746 -8.54 -5.35 -29.28
C PHE A 746 -7.11 -5.15 -29.80
N ILE A 747 -6.95 -4.86 -31.11
CA ILE A 747 -5.62 -4.66 -31.71
C ILE A 747 -4.88 -3.47 -31.09
N LYS A 748 -5.58 -2.38 -30.75
CA LYS A 748 -4.97 -1.25 -30.04
C LYS A 748 -4.48 -1.65 -28.64
N SER A 749 -5.27 -2.43 -27.92
CA SER A 749 -4.92 -2.89 -26.56
C SER A 749 -3.67 -3.78 -26.57
N LEU A 750 -3.40 -4.53 -27.64
CA LEU A 750 -2.16 -5.33 -27.79
C LEU A 750 -0.88 -4.47 -27.81
N PHE A 751 -0.95 -3.20 -28.20
CA PHE A 751 0.18 -2.28 -28.15
C PHE A 751 0.38 -1.62 -26.78
N GLU A 752 -0.54 -1.86 -25.84
CA GLU A 752 -0.45 -1.41 -24.45
C GLU A 752 0.12 -2.51 -23.54
N VAL A 753 0.29 -3.74 -24.06
CA VAL A 753 0.97 -4.84 -23.38
C VAL A 753 2.46 -4.51 -23.26
N ASN A 754 2.92 -4.33 -22.01
CA ASN A 754 4.30 -3.98 -21.66
C ASN A 754 5.15 -5.20 -21.30
#